data_AF-A0A2V9Q5V4-F1
#
_entry.id   AF-A0A2V9Q5V4-F1
#
_cell.length_a   1.000
_cell.length_b   1.000
_cell.length_c   1.000
_cell.angle_alpha   90.00
_cell.angle_beta   90.00
_cell.angle_gamma   90.00
#
_symmetry.space_group_name_H-M   'P 1'
#
loop_
_entity.id
_entity.type
_entity.pdbx_description
1 polymer ?
#
loop_
_entity_poly.entity_id
_entity_poly.type
_entity_poly.pdbx_seq_one_letter_code
_entity_poly.pdbx_strand_id
1 'polypeptide(L)'
;MPAQLRSLPFVLRTNRVIIPVVGFPNSEDAGLYLESETDHQQFWIRDGAAHLEWQPFTVSLPKSLTNKPVRLIAFSKSTQAYIGVGTPYFRANRALPGLAFSKIFSAVSISAACLLLLFFAPFYWLTRFKIFAPVERVLATFVITSALSLPLFFLAFYFPSVGRFFAHLWLLLSSLLLLKTAITGSYLRWSGTPKYCLLVLVALTVFQGLFLFSFNMVSLHYAANYLFYPASWSTDNQIPTTTARLLAQGTILSEWPFGSWRLSDRTPLLASLLYPAAVVTRDFADHLDRSVASMTLQICGFGIQNCWLLPAWVLFRRLRFQRQECVLASLFLAATPFIFFNSVYIWPKLLTGTFCLAQYLYLVPLSRESDLHPDLRSAMGGTAAALAILAHAASAAAVVGIFIAAIYVFKSARRPLRNAFSALQRVISLGSRWRQVLVAVLTSSFLLSPWVFWTKFGLPSSNALPKYFLTGSFGFETPNESVGHAALRFYHTLTLKQWLIAKGVGLKTLSGFHHDDVYYALGIVTYLSSKFQAVRALQFFYMLPSLGLLLIPLLALLDALGRERIKGEIRRLIVGLGIAAIVSFVLQFLVMMSPHLLLTYPYYVPFSLHLLAVVGIVMSRASAIVRWAAALNYSAFVFFWIALPIARTPVSSILALLASLGLILLATMLLFRLLLKNASRARRI
;
A
#
# COMPACT_ATOMS: atom_id res chain seq x y z
N MET A 1 22.08 -27.30 7.58
CA MET A 1 22.66 -28.35 6.72
C MET A 1 21.56 -28.88 5.83
N PRO A 2 21.88 -29.38 4.62
CA PRO A 2 20.93 -30.16 3.86
C PRO A 2 20.40 -31.30 4.74
N ALA A 3 19.09 -31.43 4.82
CA ALA A 3 18.43 -32.38 5.70
C ALA A 3 17.10 -32.83 5.08
N GLN A 4 16.69 -34.05 5.41
CA GLN A 4 15.39 -34.57 5.01
C GLN A 4 14.70 -35.15 6.25
N LEU A 5 13.48 -34.71 6.48
CA LEU A 5 12.58 -35.25 7.48
C LEU A 5 11.54 -36.12 6.78
N ARG A 6 11.31 -37.31 7.32
CA ARG A 6 10.34 -38.27 6.82
C ARG A 6 9.41 -38.68 7.96
N SER A 7 8.10 -38.53 7.78
CA SER A 7 7.13 -39.07 8.73
C SER A 7 7.06 -40.60 8.64
N LEU A 8 6.50 -41.23 9.67
CA LEU A 8 5.92 -42.57 9.54
C LEU A 8 4.77 -42.53 8.51
N PRO A 9 4.50 -43.65 7.80
CA PRO A 9 3.33 -43.75 6.95
C PRO A 9 2.03 -43.53 7.74
N PHE A 10 1.07 -42.84 7.13
CA PHE A 10 -0.26 -42.64 7.68
C PHE A 10 -1.31 -42.72 6.57
N VAL A 11 -2.54 -43.08 6.92
CA VAL A 11 -3.63 -43.23 5.95
C VAL A 11 -4.44 -41.94 5.87
N LEU A 12 -4.62 -41.43 4.65
CA LEU A 12 -5.47 -40.27 4.39
C LEU A 12 -6.94 -40.67 4.45
N ARG A 13 -7.61 -40.46 5.58
CA ARG A 13 -9.05 -40.75 5.74
C ARG A 13 -9.95 -39.86 4.89
N THR A 14 -9.46 -38.67 4.54
CA THR A 14 -10.17 -37.74 3.67
C THR A 14 -9.19 -37.12 2.69
N ASN A 15 -9.70 -36.51 1.63
CA ASN A 15 -8.90 -35.76 0.66
C ASN A 15 -8.42 -34.39 1.20
N ARG A 16 -8.50 -34.16 2.52
CA ARG A 16 -7.98 -32.97 3.18
C ARG A 16 -7.18 -33.35 4.41
N VAL A 17 -5.99 -32.80 4.54
CA VAL A 17 -5.12 -32.97 5.70
C VAL A 17 -4.62 -31.62 6.16
N ILE A 18 -4.49 -31.43 7.47
CA ILE A 18 -3.86 -30.25 8.03
C ILE A 18 -2.45 -30.63 8.46
N ILE A 19 -1.47 -29.88 7.98
CA ILE A 19 -0.05 -30.08 8.25
C ILE A 19 0.48 -28.80 8.89
N PRO A 20 0.88 -28.79 10.17
CA PRO A 20 1.62 -27.67 10.71
C PRO A 20 2.94 -27.50 9.95
N VAL A 21 3.21 -26.33 9.40
CA VAL A 21 4.44 -26.03 8.67
C VAL A 21 5.04 -24.74 9.22
N VAL A 22 6.35 -24.55 9.07
CA VAL A 22 7.08 -23.28 9.19
C VAL A 22 8.21 -23.25 8.15
N GLY A 23 8.63 -22.07 7.70
CA GLY A 23 9.74 -21.92 6.76
C GLY A 23 9.27 -21.75 5.31
N PHE A 24 9.98 -22.40 4.38
CA PHE A 24 9.87 -22.16 2.94
C PHE A 24 9.40 -23.42 2.21
N PRO A 25 8.16 -23.91 2.39
CA PRO A 25 7.71 -25.19 1.82
C PRO A 25 7.64 -25.25 0.28
N ASN A 26 7.78 -24.10 -0.38
CA ASN A 26 7.65 -23.94 -1.82
C ASN A 26 8.96 -23.63 -2.53
N SER A 27 10.07 -23.81 -1.81
CA SER A 27 11.40 -23.53 -2.30
C SER A 27 11.95 -24.73 -3.09
N GLU A 28 12.72 -24.50 -4.15
CA GLU A 28 13.54 -25.56 -4.75
C GLU A 28 14.58 -26.14 -3.80
N ASP A 29 15.05 -25.28 -2.90
CA ASP A 29 16.02 -25.60 -1.86
C ASP A 29 15.35 -26.07 -0.56
N ALA A 30 14.04 -25.93 -0.39
CA ALA A 30 13.31 -26.52 0.73
C ALA A 30 11.87 -26.81 0.33
N GLY A 31 11.41 -28.03 0.56
CA GLY A 31 10.12 -28.45 0.00
C GLY A 31 9.38 -29.44 0.87
N LEU A 32 8.08 -29.53 0.59
CA LEU A 32 7.17 -30.47 1.21
C LEU A 32 6.42 -31.28 0.13
N TYR A 33 6.38 -32.60 0.27
CA TYR A 33 5.53 -33.44 -0.56
C TYR A 33 5.02 -34.66 0.20
N LEU A 34 3.89 -35.17 -0.24
CA LEU A 34 3.40 -36.48 0.17
C LEU A 34 3.85 -37.52 -0.85
N GLU A 35 4.32 -38.66 -0.38
CA GLU A 35 4.67 -39.80 -1.22
C GLU A 35 3.78 -40.98 -0.85
N SER A 36 3.17 -41.61 -1.85
CA SER A 36 2.37 -42.81 -1.64
C SER A 36 3.28 -44.02 -1.43
N GLU A 37 3.02 -44.82 -0.40
CA GLU A 37 3.78 -46.04 -0.13
C GLU A 37 3.52 -47.15 -1.15
N THR A 38 2.41 -47.05 -1.90
CA THR A 38 1.98 -48.10 -2.84
C THR A 38 2.58 -47.96 -4.23
N ASP A 39 2.66 -46.74 -4.75
CA ASP A 39 3.03 -46.44 -6.15
C ASP A 39 4.14 -45.38 -6.24
N HIS A 40 4.69 -44.95 -5.11
CA HIS A 40 5.73 -43.91 -4.99
C HIS A 40 5.42 -42.60 -5.70
N GLN A 41 4.13 -42.34 -6.00
CA GLN A 41 3.74 -41.08 -6.59
C GLN A 41 3.93 -39.94 -5.59
N GLN A 42 4.61 -38.89 -6.04
CA GLN A 42 4.91 -37.70 -5.24
C GLN A 42 3.91 -36.59 -5.53
N PHE A 43 3.31 -36.08 -4.47
CA PHE A 43 2.33 -35.00 -4.49
C PHE A 43 2.92 -33.82 -3.75
N TRP A 44 3.50 -32.92 -4.54
CA TRP A 44 4.12 -31.71 -4.04
C TRP A 44 3.08 -30.79 -3.39
N ILE A 45 3.34 -30.43 -2.14
CA ILE A 45 2.56 -29.44 -1.41
C ILE A 45 3.17 -28.08 -1.77
N ARG A 46 2.79 -27.58 -2.96
CA ARG A 46 3.26 -26.30 -3.49
C ARG A 46 2.35 -25.13 -3.15
N ASP A 47 1.17 -25.41 -2.62
CA ASP A 47 0.32 -24.38 -2.08
C ASP A 47 0.93 -23.98 -0.73
N GLY A 48 1.32 -22.73 -0.54
CA GLY A 48 2.16 -22.34 0.60
C GLY A 48 2.78 -20.96 0.44
N ALA A 49 3.22 -20.31 1.50
CA ALA A 49 4.04 -19.11 1.42
C ALA A 49 5.24 -19.30 2.33
N ALA A 50 6.33 -18.60 2.07
CA ALA A 50 7.41 -18.48 3.03
C ALA A 50 6.88 -17.78 4.29
N HIS A 51 7.05 -18.39 5.46
CA HIS A 51 6.68 -17.77 6.73
C HIS A 51 7.59 -18.21 7.87
N LEU A 52 7.75 -17.34 8.85
CA LEU A 52 8.65 -17.54 9.98
C LEU A 52 7.95 -18.11 11.22
N GLU A 53 6.64 -18.34 11.14
CA GLU A 53 5.82 -18.83 12.24
C GLU A 53 5.24 -20.20 11.91
N TRP A 54 5.02 -21.03 12.93
CA TRP A 54 4.26 -22.27 12.79
C TRP A 54 2.81 -21.98 12.43
N GLN A 55 2.33 -22.56 11.32
CA GLN A 55 0.98 -22.33 10.82
C GLN A 55 0.33 -23.64 10.33
N PRO A 56 -0.96 -23.86 10.58
CA PRO A 56 -1.67 -25.05 10.11
C PRO A 56 -1.98 -24.94 8.61
N PHE A 57 -1.30 -25.75 7.79
CA PHE A 57 -1.48 -25.81 6.35
C PHE A 57 -2.55 -26.82 5.93
N THR A 58 -3.69 -26.36 5.42
CA THR A 58 -4.75 -27.25 4.92
C THR A 58 -4.49 -27.62 3.46
N VAL A 59 -4.02 -28.84 3.21
CA VAL A 59 -3.82 -29.36 1.85
C VAL A 59 -5.12 -30.00 1.36
N SER A 60 -5.54 -29.66 0.14
CA SER A 60 -6.53 -30.46 -0.59
C SER A 60 -5.80 -31.41 -1.53
N LEU A 61 -6.01 -32.70 -1.34
CA LEU A 61 -5.30 -33.77 -2.04
C LEU A 61 -6.20 -34.41 -3.11
N PRO A 62 -5.61 -34.98 -4.17
CA PRO A 62 -6.34 -35.81 -5.12
C PRO A 62 -7.07 -36.95 -4.40
N LYS A 63 -8.30 -37.26 -4.84
CA LYS A 63 -9.07 -38.37 -4.27
C LYS A 63 -8.35 -39.72 -4.43
N SER A 64 -7.47 -39.85 -5.42
CA SER A 64 -6.64 -41.04 -5.66
C SER A 64 -5.68 -41.39 -4.50
N LEU A 65 -5.37 -40.44 -3.62
CA LEU A 65 -4.59 -40.66 -2.41
C LEU A 65 -5.42 -41.04 -1.18
N THR A 66 -6.75 -40.92 -1.25
CA THR A 66 -7.61 -41.21 -0.10
C THR A 66 -7.60 -42.72 0.18
N ASN A 67 -7.55 -43.10 1.44
CA ASN A 67 -7.42 -44.48 1.92
C ASN A 67 -6.13 -45.21 1.49
N LYS A 68 -5.15 -44.51 0.91
CA LYS A 68 -3.81 -45.05 0.69
C LYS A 68 -2.86 -44.66 1.84
N PRO A 69 -1.92 -45.53 2.23
CA PRO A 69 -0.82 -45.13 3.10
C PRO A 69 0.09 -44.15 2.35
N VAL A 70 0.32 -43.00 2.96
CA VAL A 70 1.23 -41.97 2.46
C VAL A 70 2.22 -41.58 3.55
N ARG A 71 3.38 -41.08 3.14
CA ARG A 71 4.36 -40.44 4.02
C ARG A 71 4.50 -38.98 3.68
N LEU A 72 4.77 -38.16 4.68
CA LEU A 72 5.13 -36.76 4.50
C LEU A 72 6.65 -36.62 4.48
N ILE A 73 7.15 -35.99 3.43
CA ILE A 73 8.56 -35.71 3.26
C ILE A 73 8.77 -34.20 3.21
N ALA A 74 9.57 -33.72 4.15
CA ALA A 74 10.13 -32.38 4.16
C ALA A 74 11.62 -32.46 3.87
N PHE A 75 12.14 -31.54 3.08
CA PHE A 75 13.58 -31.46 2.84
C PHE A 75 14.04 -30.02 2.81
N SER A 76 15.33 -29.84 3.08
CA SER A 76 16.10 -28.65 2.76
C SER A 76 17.42 -29.09 2.14
N LYS A 77 17.82 -28.46 1.04
CA LYS A 77 19.07 -28.62 0.30
C LYS A 77 20.07 -27.51 0.62
N SER A 78 19.65 -26.44 1.30
CA SER A 78 20.44 -25.24 1.54
C SER A 78 20.41 -24.84 3.02
N THR A 79 21.47 -24.22 3.51
CA THR A 79 21.46 -23.59 4.83
C THR A 79 20.62 -22.30 4.86
N GLN A 80 20.26 -21.77 3.69
CA GLN A 80 19.51 -20.51 3.56
C GLN A 80 17.98 -20.71 3.57
N ALA A 81 17.51 -21.93 3.29
CA ALA A 81 16.10 -22.28 3.30
C ALA A 81 15.86 -23.39 4.30
N TYR A 82 14.92 -23.20 5.22
CA TYR A 82 14.54 -24.23 6.16
C TYR A 82 13.05 -24.53 6.03
N ILE A 83 12.67 -25.74 6.46
CA ILE A 83 11.29 -26.13 6.60
C ILE A 83 11.15 -26.90 7.92
N GLY A 84 10.18 -26.49 8.73
CA GLY A 84 9.72 -27.25 9.88
C GLY A 84 8.34 -27.81 9.58
N VAL A 85 8.08 -29.04 10.03
CA VAL A 85 6.81 -29.72 9.84
C VAL A 85 6.39 -30.39 11.14
N GLY A 86 5.13 -30.21 11.52
CA GLY A 86 4.51 -30.88 12.65
C GLY A 86 3.64 -32.06 12.23
N THR A 87 3.12 -32.80 13.21
CA THR A 87 2.30 -34.00 12.97
C THR A 87 1.05 -33.65 12.16
N PRO A 88 0.83 -34.29 10.99
CA PRO A 88 -0.40 -34.12 10.23
C PRO A 88 -1.63 -34.57 11.03
N TYR A 89 -2.72 -33.82 10.93
CA TYR A 89 -3.97 -34.16 11.59
C TYR A 89 -5.19 -33.88 10.71
N PHE A 90 -6.30 -34.53 11.05
CA PHE A 90 -7.58 -34.36 10.37
C PHE A 90 -8.52 -33.59 11.30
N ARG A 91 -9.24 -32.61 10.75
CA ARG A 91 -10.30 -31.92 11.50
C ARG A 91 -11.63 -32.62 11.19
N ALA A 92 -12.20 -33.30 12.18
CA ALA A 92 -13.47 -34.03 12.05
C ALA A 92 -14.65 -33.09 11.74
N ASN A 93 -14.61 -31.86 12.28
CA ASN A 93 -15.66 -30.87 12.08
C ASN A 93 -15.28 -29.89 10.97
N ARG A 94 -16.05 -29.93 9.86
CA ARG A 94 -16.11 -28.78 8.94
C ARG A 94 -16.75 -27.64 9.72
N ALA A 95 -16.05 -26.51 9.86
CA ALA A 95 -16.73 -25.31 10.34
C ALA A 95 -17.93 -25.05 9.43
N LEU A 96 -19.12 -24.90 10.03
CA LEU A 96 -20.33 -24.58 9.28
C LEU A 96 -20.05 -23.31 8.46
N PRO A 97 -20.33 -23.27 7.15
CA PRO A 97 -20.02 -22.12 6.29
C PRO A 97 -20.55 -20.78 6.84
N GLY A 98 -21.67 -20.80 7.56
CA GLY A 98 -22.25 -19.61 8.21
C GLY A 98 -21.39 -19.01 9.33
N LEU A 99 -20.62 -19.82 10.07
CA LEU A 99 -19.72 -19.34 11.13
C LEU A 99 -18.51 -18.59 10.57
N ALA A 100 -18.11 -18.88 9.33
CA ALA A 100 -17.03 -18.13 8.67
C ALA A 100 -17.52 -16.73 8.25
N PHE A 101 -18.72 -16.63 7.68
CA PHE A 101 -19.29 -15.34 7.28
C PHE A 101 -19.53 -14.41 8.47
N SER A 102 -20.11 -14.90 9.58
CA SER A 102 -20.37 -14.06 10.75
C SER A 102 -19.08 -13.46 11.33
N LYS A 103 -17.99 -14.24 11.40
CA LYS A 103 -16.67 -13.74 11.84
C LYS A 103 -16.14 -12.64 10.92
N ILE A 104 -16.20 -12.84 9.60
CA ILE A 104 -15.76 -11.83 8.61
C ILE A 104 -16.61 -10.56 8.74
N PHE A 105 -17.93 -10.71 8.83
CA PHE A 105 -18.85 -9.58 8.97
C PHE A 105 -18.61 -8.79 10.26
N SER A 106 -18.40 -9.48 11.39
CA SER A 106 -18.03 -8.85 12.65
C SER A 106 -16.71 -8.09 12.54
N ALA A 107 -15.68 -8.70 11.92
CA ALA A 107 -14.39 -8.05 11.72
C ALA A 107 -14.52 -6.79 10.85
N VAL A 108 -15.29 -6.85 9.75
CA VAL A 108 -15.57 -5.68 8.90
C VAL A 108 -16.28 -4.58 9.69
N SER A 109 -17.28 -4.94 10.49
CA SER A 109 -18.07 -3.99 11.28
C SER A 109 -17.24 -3.30 12.35
N ILE A 110 -16.45 -4.07 13.12
CA ILE A 110 -15.53 -3.54 14.14
C ILE A 110 -14.48 -2.64 13.47
N SER A 111 -13.92 -3.05 12.34
CA SER A 111 -12.93 -2.24 11.60
C SER A 111 -13.51 -0.92 11.12
N ALA A 112 -14.73 -0.93 10.58
CA ALA A 112 -15.41 0.28 10.16
C ALA A 112 -15.65 1.23 11.34
N ALA A 113 -16.04 0.71 12.50
CA ALA A 113 -16.18 1.50 13.73
C ALA A 113 -14.83 2.07 14.19
N CYS A 114 -13.77 1.25 14.26
CA CYS A 114 -12.42 1.69 14.62
C CYS A 114 -11.90 2.80 13.70
N LEU A 115 -12.04 2.63 12.37
CA LEU A 115 -11.62 3.63 11.39
C LEU A 115 -12.44 4.92 11.51
N LEU A 116 -13.76 4.81 11.67
CA LEU A 116 -14.62 5.98 11.88
C LEU A 116 -14.15 6.77 13.09
N LEU A 117 -13.99 6.10 14.25
CA LEU A 117 -13.56 6.74 15.49
C LEU A 117 -12.13 7.31 15.39
N LEU A 118 -11.22 6.62 14.71
CA LEU A 118 -9.84 7.10 14.51
C LEU A 118 -9.80 8.48 13.83
N PHE A 119 -10.63 8.70 12.82
CA PHE A 119 -10.64 9.95 12.05
C PHE A 119 -11.66 10.99 12.55
N PHE A 120 -12.58 10.60 13.43
CA PHE A 120 -13.73 11.45 13.76
C PHE A 120 -13.36 12.75 14.49
N ALA A 121 -12.54 12.67 15.54
CA ALA A 121 -12.22 13.85 16.34
C ALA A 121 -11.55 14.97 15.50
N PRO A 122 -10.48 14.73 14.72
CA PRO A 122 -9.92 15.76 13.85
C PRO A 122 -10.91 16.26 12.78
N PHE A 123 -11.74 15.38 12.22
CA PHE A 123 -12.80 15.78 11.28
C PHE A 123 -13.83 16.73 11.90
N TYR A 124 -14.29 16.43 13.11
CA TYR A 124 -15.23 17.26 13.86
C TYR A 124 -14.68 18.67 14.06
N TRP A 125 -13.44 18.79 14.56
CA TRP A 125 -12.79 20.07 14.82
C TRP A 125 -12.58 20.88 13.53
N LEU A 126 -12.06 20.26 12.46
CA LEU A 126 -11.87 20.95 11.18
C LEU A 126 -13.19 21.45 10.58
N THR A 127 -14.27 20.70 10.77
CA THR A 127 -15.61 21.12 10.31
C THR A 127 -16.14 22.29 11.14
N ARG A 128 -15.88 22.32 12.45
CA ARG A 128 -16.33 23.39 13.35
C ARG A 128 -15.64 24.73 13.08
N PHE A 129 -14.35 24.70 12.77
CA PHE A 129 -13.55 25.91 12.52
C PHE A 129 -13.56 26.37 11.06
N LYS A 130 -14.13 25.57 10.13
CA LYS A 130 -14.22 25.87 8.69
C LYS A 130 -12.87 26.25 8.05
N ILE A 131 -11.76 25.77 8.62
CA ILE A 131 -10.39 26.11 8.20
C ILE A 131 -10.18 25.73 6.72
N PHE A 132 -10.57 24.52 6.34
CA PHE A 132 -10.40 23.99 4.99
C PHE A 132 -11.70 23.98 4.19
N ALA A 133 -11.56 24.03 2.86
CA ALA A 133 -12.66 23.78 1.94
C ALA A 133 -13.24 22.37 2.17
N PRO A 134 -14.55 22.13 1.97
CA PRO A 134 -15.18 20.85 2.32
C PRO A 134 -14.53 19.60 1.70
N VAL A 135 -14.00 19.73 0.47
CA VAL A 135 -13.28 18.65 -0.23
C VAL A 135 -11.91 18.38 0.39
N GLU A 136 -11.22 19.41 0.90
CA GLU A 136 -9.90 19.29 1.53
C GLU A 136 -9.98 18.87 2.99
N ARG A 137 -11.12 19.07 3.67
CA ARG A 137 -11.27 18.73 5.10
C ARG A 137 -10.95 17.28 5.39
N VAL A 138 -11.42 16.34 4.57
CA VAL A 138 -11.18 14.90 4.79
C VAL A 138 -9.70 14.55 4.59
N LEU A 139 -9.03 15.19 3.61
CA LEU A 139 -7.58 15.04 3.42
C LEU A 139 -6.80 15.62 4.62
N ALA A 140 -7.18 16.80 5.08
CA ALA A 140 -6.57 17.44 6.24
C ALA A 140 -6.79 16.61 7.52
N THR A 141 -7.98 16.04 7.73
CA THR A 141 -8.27 15.07 8.79
C THR A 141 -7.28 13.92 8.73
N PHE A 142 -7.09 13.33 7.56
CA PHE A 142 -6.18 12.20 7.40
C PHE A 142 -4.73 12.55 7.75
N VAL A 143 -4.23 13.70 7.27
CA VAL A 143 -2.88 14.19 7.58
C VAL A 143 -2.73 14.48 9.08
N ILE A 144 -3.70 15.15 9.70
CA ILE A 144 -3.67 15.51 11.13
C ILE A 144 -3.75 14.24 12.00
N THR A 145 -4.70 13.34 11.74
CA THR A 145 -4.80 12.05 12.45
C THR A 145 -3.48 11.28 12.37
N SER A 146 -2.85 11.26 11.20
CA SER A 146 -1.58 10.57 10.99
C SER A 146 -0.45 11.19 11.81
N ALA A 147 -0.34 12.52 11.82
CA ALA A 147 0.63 13.23 12.66
C ALA A 147 0.37 13.01 14.16
N LEU A 148 -0.89 13.07 14.60
CA LEU A 148 -1.30 12.86 16.00
C LEU A 148 -1.13 11.41 16.46
N SER A 149 -1.06 10.44 15.55
CA SER A 149 -0.80 9.04 15.90
C SER A 149 0.66 8.79 16.28
N LEU A 150 1.61 9.62 15.83
CA LEU A 150 3.04 9.40 16.06
C LEU A 150 3.42 9.46 17.55
N PRO A 151 2.94 10.43 18.37
CA PRO A 151 3.17 10.41 19.81
C PRO A 151 2.70 9.11 20.48
N LEU A 152 1.61 8.47 20.00
CA LEU A 152 1.13 7.22 20.58
C LEU A 152 2.15 6.09 20.42
N PHE A 153 2.91 6.07 19.32
CA PHE A 153 3.99 5.09 19.15
C PHE A 153 5.03 5.21 20.26
N PHE A 154 5.52 6.42 20.51
CA PHE A 154 6.54 6.66 21.54
C PHE A 154 6.01 6.42 22.94
N LEU A 155 4.79 6.87 23.23
CA LEU A 155 4.14 6.61 24.51
C LEU A 155 3.93 5.11 24.73
N ALA A 156 3.47 4.37 23.73
CA ALA A 156 3.28 2.92 23.85
C ALA A 156 4.61 2.17 23.98
N PHE A 157 5.66 2.65 23.31
CA PHE A 157 6.99 2.05 23.37
C PHE A 157 7.64 2.20 24.76
N TYR A 158 7.67 3.41 25.31
CA TYR A 158 8.32 3.68 26.60
C TYR A 158 7.40 3.44 27.80
N PHE A 159 6.10 3.69 27.66
CA PHE A 159 5.11 3.64 28.73
C PHE A 159 3.82 2.95 28.26
N PRO A 160 3.83 1.61 28.05
CA PRO A 160 2.71 0.89 27.43
C PRO A 160 1.33 1.21 28.04
N SER A 161 1.24 1.32 29.37
CA SER A 161 0.00 1.69 30.06
C SER A 161 -0.49 3.09 29.71
N VAL A 162 0.43 4.07 29.62
CA VAL A 162 0.11 5.45 29.22
C VAL A 162 -0.30 5.50 27.75
N GLY A 163 0.43 4.81 26.88
CA GLY A 163 0.05 4.69 25.46
C GLY A 163 -1.36 4.12 25.29
N ARG A 164 -1.70 3.05 26.03
CA ARG A 164 -3.05 2.47 26.01
C ARG A 164 -4.11 3.43 26.55
N PHE A 165 -3.82 4.14 27.64
CA PHE A 165 -4.72 5.14 28.19
C PHE A 165 -5.06 6.23 27.15
N PHE A 166 -4.05 6.78 26.47
CA PHE A 166 -4.28 7.79 25.42
C PHE A 166 -5.00 7.24 24.18
N ALA A 167 -4.77 5.98 23.81
CA ALA A 167 -5.55 5.33 22.75
C ALA A 167 -7.04 5.23 23.11
N HIS A 168 -7.37 4.80 24.34
CA HIS A 168 -8.76 4.78 24.81
C HIS A 168 -9.35 6.18 24.89
N LEU A 169 -8.61 7.16 25.43
CA LEU A 169 -9.07 8.54 25.54
C LEU A 169 -9.40 9.13 24.17
N TRP A 170 -8.57 8.86 23.15
CA TRP A 170 -8.86 9.25 21.77
C TRP A 170 -10.17 8.65 21.29
N LEU A 171 -10.33 7.32 21.40
CA LEU A 171 -11.51 6.61 20.91
C LEU A 171 -12.78 7.03 21.66
N LEU A 172 -12.68 7.24 22.98
CA LEU A 172 -13.76 7.74 23.81
C LEU A 172 -14.16 9.16 23.42
N LEU A 173 -13.20 10.08 23.29
CA LEU A 173 -13.47 11.45 22.84
C LEU A 173 -14.14 11.45 21.46
N SER A 174 -13.65 10.63 20.55
CA SER A 174 -14.22 10.48 19.20
C SER A 174 -15.65 9.94 19.25
N SER A 175 -15.92 8.98 20.13
CA SER A 175 -17.26 8.41 20.35
C SER A 175 -18.22 9.44 20.93
N LEU A 176 -17.79 10.22 21.93
CA LEU A 176 -18.59 11.28 22.54
C LEU A 176 -18.91 12.40 21.53
N LEU A 177 -17.93 12.80 20.70
CA LEU A 177 -18.15 13.78 19.63
C LEU A 177 -19.09 13.24 18.55
N LEU A 178 -18.98 11.96 18.20
CA LEU A 178 -19.87 11.29 17.24
C LEU A 178 -21.30 11.23 17.76
N LEU A 179 -21.47 10.81 19.02
CA LEU A 179 -22.76 10.78 19.70
C LEU A 179 -23.38 12.17 19.79
N LYS A 180 -22.61 13.20 20.19
CA LYS A 180 -23.05 14.60 20.18
C LYS A 180 -23.52 15.03 18.79
N THR A 181 -22.77 14.66 17.75
CA THR A 181 -23.15 15.00 16.37
C THR A 181 -24.44 14.31 15.95
N ALA A 182 -24.62 13.04 16.31
CA ALA A 182 -25.83 12.26 16.02
C ALA A 182 -27.06 12.85 16.73
N ILE A 183 -26.96 13.12 18.04
CA ILE A 183 -28.05 13.69 18.86
C ILE A 183 -28.44 15.09 18.35
N THR A 184 -27.46 15.95 18.05
CA THR A 184 -27.73 17.33 17.59
C THR A 184 -28.21 17.42 16.14
N GLY A 185 -28.21 16.30 15.40
CA GLY A 185 -28.49 16.30 13.96
C GLY A 185 -27.49 17.13 13.14
N SER A 186 -26.35 17.53 13.73
CA SER A 186 -25.40 18.44 13.08
C SER A 186 -24.71 17.82 11.87
N TYR A 187 -24.75 16.48 11.72
CA TYR A 187 -24.30 15.78 10.53
C TYR A 187 -25.08 16.17 9.26
N LEU A 188 -26.36 16.54 9.39
CA LEU A 188 -27.17 17.05 8.28
C LEU A 188 -26.64 18.39 7.75
N ARG A 189 -25.94 19.16 8.60
CA ARG A 189 -25.32 20.44 8.25
C ARG A 189 -23.93 20.30 7.61
N TRP A 190 -23.39 19.09 7.49
CA TRP A 190 -22.10 18.83 6.83
C TRP A 190 -22.23 18.83 5.31
N SER A 191 -22.82 19.91 4.78
CA SER A 191 -22.91 20.15 3.35
C SER A 191 -21.49 20.28 2.77
N GLY A 192 -21.24 19.57 1.67
CA GLY A 192 -19.96 19.63 0.96
C GLY A 192 -18.93 18.56 1.33
N THR A 193 -19.12 17.77 2.40
CA THR A 193 -18.28 16.59 2.64
C THR A 193 -18.34 15.68 1.41
N PRO A 194 -17.21 15.12 0.92
CA PRO A 194 -17.19 14.30 -0.29
C PRO A 194 -17.80 12.91 0.00
N LYS A 195 -19.12 12.84 0.20
CA LYS A 195 -19.87 11.61 0.55
C LYS A 195 -19.57 10.45 -0.40
N TYR A 196 -19.45 10.74 -1.69
CA TYR A 196 -19.09 9.74 -2.71
C TYR A 196 -17.66 9.21 -2.53
N CYS A 197 -16.70 10.07 -2.14
CA CYS A 197 -15.34 9.64 -1.84
C CYS A 197 -15.34 8.68 -0.65
N LEU A 198 -16.03 9.05 0.44
CA LEU A 198 -16.14 8.21 1.64
C LEU A 198 -16.87 6.90 1.35
N LEU A 199 -17.94 6.93 0.54
CA LEU A 199 -18.68 5.74 0.13
C LEU A 199 -17.78 4.80 -0.67
N VAL A 200 -17.01 5.30 -1.64
CA VAL A 200 -16.07 4.48 -2.42
C VAL A 200 -14.98 3.92 -1.51
N LEU A 201 -14.42 4.72 -0.58
CA LEU A 201 -13.42 4.26 0.37
C LEU A 201 -13.94 3.12 1.27
N VAL A 202 -15.14 3.28 1.82
CA VAL A 202 -15.81 2.25 2.64
C VAL A 202 -16.09 1.01 1.79
N ALA A 203 -16.65 1.18 0.59
CA ALA A 203 -16.95 0.07 -0.31
C ALA A 203 -15.68 -0.71 -0.70
N LEU A 204 -14.55 -0.04 -0.96
CA LEU A 204 -13.27 -0.69 -1.22
C LEU A 204 -12.76 -1.47 -0.01
N THR A 205 -12.86 -0.90 1.18
CA THR A 205 -12.41 -1.54 2.43
C THR A 205 -13.24 -2.78 2.74
N VAL A 206 -14.57 -2.68 2.62
CA VAL A 206 -15.50 -3.80 2.79
C VAL A 206 -15.25 -4.87 1.73
N PHE A 207 -15.14 -4.48 0.47
CA PHE A 207 -14.84 -5.39 -0.63
C PHE A 207 -13.55 -6.18 -0.37
N GLN A 208 -12.46 -5.50 -0.03
CA GLN A 208 -11.16 -6.14 0.22
C GLN A 208 -11.20 -7.08 1.43
N GLY A 209 -11.89 -6.68 2.52
CA GLY A 209 -12.11 -7.52 3.69
C GLY A 209 -12.90 -8.79 3.38
N LEU A 210 -14.05 -8.64 2.71
CA LEU A 210 -14.88 -9.77 2.29
C LEU A 210 -14.14 -10.67 1.30
N PHE A 211 -13.47 -10.09 0.30
CA PHE A 211 -12.77 -10.84 -0.73
C PHE A 211 -11.61 -11.64 -0.16
N LEU A 212 -10.68 -11.00 0.57
CA LEU A 212 -9.49 -11.67 1.08
C LEU A 212 -9.84 -12.81 2.04
N PHE A 213 -10.77 -12.57 2.97
CA PHE A 213 -11.12 -13.55 3.99
C PHE A 213 -12.20 -14.55 3.56
N SER A 214 -12.73 -14.44 2.34
CA SER A 214 -13.60 -15.47 1.75
C SER A 214 -12.86 -16.76 1.39
N PHE A 215 -11.54 -16.73 1.40
CA PHE A 215 -10.68 -17.86 1.06
C PHE A 215 -10.18 -18.60 2.30
N ASN A 216 -9.95 -19.90 2.15
CA ASN A 216 -9.37 -20.75 3.18
C ASN A 216 -7.85 -20.57 3.17
N MET A 217 -7.38 -19.68 4.05
CA MET A 217 -5.97 -19.40 4.21
C MET A 217 -5.41 -20.15 5.42
N VAL A 218 -4.17 -20.60 5.29
CA VAL A 218 -3.37 -21.26 6.33
C VAL A 218 -3.27 -20.36 7.56
N SER A 219 -3.06 -19.06 7.31
CA SER A 219 -2.94 -18.05 8.33
C SER A 219 -3.60 -16.76 7.88
N LEU A 220 -4.43 -16.19 8.75
CA LEU A 220 -5.09 -14.90 8.51
C LEU A 220 -4.06 -13.77 8.39
N HIS A 221 -2.94 -13.89 9.10
CA HIS A 221 -1.87 -12.90 9.07
C HIS A 221 -1.08 -12.90 7.74
N TYR A 222 -1.05 -14.04 7.06
CA TYR A 222 -0.40 -14.22 5.75
C TYR A 222 -1.41 -14.28 4.61
N ALA A 223 -2.69 -13.96 4.86
CA ALA A 223 -3.77 -14.18 3.89
C ALA A 223 -3.48 -13.48 2.54
N ALA A 224 -2.97 -12.25 2.55
CA ALA A 224 -2.61 -11.54 1.32
C ALA A 224 -1.48 -12.25 0.55
N ASN A 225 -0.49 -12.77 1.27
CA ASN A 225 0.66 -13.50 0.69
C ASN A 225 0.17 -14.77 0.00
N TYR A 226 -0.77 -15.49 0.61
CA TYR A 226 -1.39 -16.68 0.04
C TYR A 226 -2.27 -16.37 -1.18
N LEU A 227 -3.12 -15.34 -1.11
CA LEU A 227 -4.03 -15.01 -2.22
C LEU A 227 -3.27 -14.66 -3.51
N PHE A 228 -2.11 -14.05 -3.34
CA PHE A 228 -1.27 -13.59 -4.44
C PHE A 228 -0.11 -14.53 -4.78
N TYR A 229 -0.08 -15.75 -4.21
CA TYR A 229 0.79 -16.87 -4.62
C TYR A 229 0.60 -17.22 -6.12
N PRO A 230 1.62 -17.64 -6.91
CA PRO A 230 2.93 -18.22 -6.56
C PRO A 230 4.07 -17.25 -6.27
N ALA A 231 3.88 -15.96 -6.49
CA ALA A 231 4.95 -15.01 -6.20
C ALA A 231 5.20 -14.98 -4.68
N SER A 232 6.45 -15.26 -4.31
CA SER A 232 6.95 -15.06 -2.96
C SER A 232 7.06 -13.56 -2.72
N TRP A 233 6.21 -13.05 -1.83
CA TRP A 233 6.19 -11.64 -1.48
C TRP A 233 6.89 -11.45 -0.13
N SER A 234 7.57 -10.31 0.03
CA SER A 234 8.16 -9.92 1.32
C SER A 234 7.09 -9.91 2.42
N THR A 235 7.37 -10.43 3.61
CA THR A 235 6.48 -10.36 4.77
C THR A 235 6.33 -8.94 5.35
N ASP A 236 6.82 -7.89 4.66
CA ASP A 236 6.72 -6.50 5.07
C ASP A 236 5.28 -6.03 5.36
N ASN A 237 4.25 -6.67 4.80
CA ASN A 237 2.85 -6.35 5.10
C ASN A 237 2.41 -6.64 6.53
N GLN A 238 3.12 -7.55 7.18
CA GLN A 238 2.79 -8.03 8.51
C GLN A 238 3.35 -7.12 9.58
N ILE A 239 4.53 -6.57 9.34
CA ILE A 239 5.29 -5.76 10.27
C ILE A 239 4.43 -4.68 10.94
N PRO A 240 3.60 -3.88 10.22
CA PRO A 240 2.80 -2.84 10.86
C PRO A 240 1.76 -3.40 11.84
N THR A 241 1.06 -4.48 11.47
CA THR A 241 0.03 -5.08 12.34
C THR A 241 0.65 -5.79 13.54
N THR A 242 1.77 -6.50 13.34
CA THR A 242 2.53 -7.15 14.41
C THR A 242 3.11 -6.13 15.37
N THR A 243 3.75 -5.07 14.86
CA THR A 243 4.29 -3.98 15.68
C THR A 243 3.19 -3.32 16.51
N ALA A 244 2.02 -3.02 15.92
CA ALA A 244 0.89 -2.45 16.66
C ALA A 244 0.39 -3.37 17.78
N ARG A 245 0.34 -4.69 17.57
CA ARG A 245 -0.02 -5.66 18.62
C ARG A 245 1.02 -5.73 19.73
N LEU A 246 2.30 -5.80 19.40
CA LEU A 246 3.39 -5.86 20.38
C LEU A 246 3.41 -4.59 21.24
N LEU A 247 3.21 -3.41 20.63
CA LEU A 247 3.04 -2.15 21.36
C LEU A 247 1.84 -2.21 22.31
N ALA A 248 0.69 -2.74 21.87
CA ALA A 248 -0.51 -2.84 22.71
C ALA A 248 -0.30 -3.81 23.88
N GLN A 249 0.45 -4.89 23.66
CA GLN A 249 0.83 -5.85 24.69
C GLN A 249 1.84 -5.25 25.69
N GLY A 250 2.61 -4.25 25.27
CA GLY A 250 3.72 -3.71 26.06
C GLY A 250 4.97 -4.60 26.01
N THR A 251 5.12 -5.38 24.93
CA THR A 251 6.29 -6.22 24.70
C THR A 251 7.51 -5.35 24.43
N ILE A 252 8.65 -5.73 24.99
CA ILE A 252 9.93 -5.07 24.74
C ILE A 252 10.35 -5.35 23.29
N LEU A 253 10.25 -4.36 22.42
CA LEU A 253 10.47 -4.57 20.97
C LEU A 253 11.93 -4.86 20.61
N SER A 254 12.89 -4.52 21.48
CA SER A 254 14.31 -4.87 21.27
C SER A 254 14.58 -6.38 21.40
N GLU A 255 13.69 -7.12 22.07
CA GLU A 255 13.80 -8.56 22.25
C GLU A 255 13.11 -9.35 21.15
N TRP A 256 12.31 -8.69 20.30
CA TRP A 256 11.57 -9.37 19.25
C TRP A 256 12.45 -9.64 18.02
N PRO A 257 12.69 -10.91 17.65
CA PRO A 257 13.55 -11.23 16.53
C PRO A 257 12.86 -10.91 15.20
N PHE A 258 13.34 -9.90 14.48
CA PHE A 258 12.99 -9.66 13.06
C PHE A 258 14.03 -10.29 12.11
N GLY A 259 14.66 -11.39 12.53
CA GLY A 259 15.83 -11.96 11.86
C GLY A 259 17.00 -10.97 11.89
N SER A 260 17.65 -10.74 10.74
CA SER A 260 18.72 -9.74 10.61
C SER A 260 18.22 -8.30 10.62
N TRP A 261 16.91 -8.08 10.53
CA TRP A 261 16.31 -6.75 10.56
C TRP A 261 16.11 -6.24 11.98
N ARG A 262 16.10 -4.92 12.14
CA ARG A 262 15.65 -4.24 13.35
C ARG A 262 14.32 -3.54 13.09
N LEU A 263 13.52 -3.37 14.13
CA LEU A 263 12.28 -2.58 14.03
C LEU A 263 12.57 -1.16 13.52
N SER A 264 13.67 -0.55 13.96
CA SER A 264 14.10 0.79 13.54
C SER A 264 14.51 0.88 12.07
N ASP A 265 14.65 -0.25 11.35
CA ASP A 265 14.83 -0.29 9.90
C ASP A 265 13.50 -0.15 9.13
N ARG A 266 12.37 -0.01 9.85
CA ARG A 266 11.03 0.23 9.30
C ARG A 266 10.41 1.43 10.01
N THR A 267 9.71 2.26 9.26
CA THR A 267 9.15 3.51 9.80
C THR A 267 7.78 3.26 10.47
N PRO A 268 7.39 4.06 11.48
CA PRO A 268 6.38 3.65 12.46
C PRO A 268 4.94 3.97 12.04
N LEU A 269 4.72 4.76 10.99
CA LEU A 269 3.44 5.47 10.81
C LEU A 269 2.23 4.54 10.65
N LEU A 270 2.36 3.45 9.89
CA LEU A 270 1.22 2.54 9.74
C LEU A 270 0.94 1.76 11.02
N ALA A 271 1.98 1.38 11.77
CA ALA A 271 1.81 0.76 13.07
C ALA A 271 1.15 1.71 14.08
N SER A 272 1.54 2.99 14.08
CA SER A 272 0.95 4.00 14.97
C SER A 272 -0.53 4.29 14.66
N LEU A 273 -0.91 4.28 13.38
CA LEU A 273 -2.31 4.39 12.96
C LEU A 273 -3.15 3.15 13.31
N LEU A 274 -2.54 1.96 13.31
CA LEU A 274 -3.20 0.71 13.70
C LEU A 274 -3.27 0.50 15.21
N TYR A 275 -2.42 1.20 15.98
CA TYR A 275 -2.29 1.02 17.42
C TYR A 275 -3.60 1.16 18.20
N PRO A 276 -4.47 2.17 17.98
CA PRO A 276 -5.74 2.24 18.69
C PRO A 276 -6.66 1.03 18.47
N ALA A 277 -6.70 0.49 17.23
CA ALA A 277 -7.44 -0.73 16.95
C ALA A 277 -6.80 -1.96 17.64
N ALA A 278 -5.46 -2.01 17.72
CA ALA A 278 -4.76 -3.08 18.41
C ALA A 278 -5.06 -3.11 19.91
N VAL A 279 -5.11 -1.94 20.55
CA VAL A 279 -5.52 -1.78 21.95
C VAL A 279 -6.93 -2.32 22.17
N VAL A 280 -7.91 -1.91 21.35
CA VAL A 280 -9.29 -2.43 21.45
C VAL A 280 -9.32 -3.95 21.28
N THR A 281 -8.65 -4.51 20.26
CA THR A 281 -8.67 -5.96 20.06
C THR A 281 -7.98 -6.75 21.18
N ARG A 282 -7.03 -6.13 21.88
CA ARG A 282 -6.35 -6.72 23.03
C ARG A 282 -7.24 -6.71 24.27
N ASP A 283 -7.82 -5.56 24.59
CA ASP A 283 -8.58 -5.38 25.83
C ASP A 283 -9.92 -6.10 25.83
N PHE A 284 -10.44 -6.41 24.64
CA PHE A 284 -11.63 -7.23 24.47
C PHE A 284 -11.30 -8.64 23.95
N ALA A 285 -10.06 -9.13 24.16
CA ALA A 285 -9.63 -10.44 23.65
C ALA A 285 -10.45 -11.61 24.20
N ASP A 286 -10.96 -11.53 25.42
CA ASP A 286 -11.83 -12.56 26.01
C ASP A 286 -13.24 -12.58 25.40
N HIS A 287 -13.64 -11.49 24.76
CA HIS A 287 -14.94 -11.33 24.11
C HIS A 287 -14.87 -11.46 22.58
N LEU A 288 -13.66 -11.45 22.02
CA LEU A 288 -13.42 -11.48 20.58
C LEU A 288 -12.69 -12.77 20.20
N ASP A 289 -13.25 -13.49 19.24
CA ASP A 289 -12.52 -14.59 18.60
C ASP A 289 -11.18 -14.07 18.02
N ARG A 290 -10.08 -14.77 18.29
CA ARG A 290 -8.73 -14.39 17.86
C ARG A 290 -8.62 -14.15 16.35
N SER A 291 -9.42 -14.87 15.55
CA SER A 291 -9.50 -14.66 14.11
C SER A 291 -10.17 -13.34 13.76
N VAL A 292 -11.23 -12.95 14.46
CA VAL A 292 -11.92 -11.67 14.29
C VAL A 292 -10.97 -10.53 14.64
N ALA A 293 -10.26 -10.60 15.77
CA ALA A 293 -9.25 -9.61 16.15
C ALA A 293 -8.15 -9.44 15.08
N SER A 294 -7.66 -10.55 14.54
CA SER A 294 -6.63 -10.54 13.48
C SER A 294 -7.14 -9.96 12.16
N MET A 295 -8.35 -10.36 11.74
CA MET A 295 -9.01 -9.80 10.55
C MET A 295 -9.28 -8.31 10.71
N THR A 296 -9.73 -7.87 11.90
CA THR A 296 -10.02 -6.46 12.19
C THR A 296 -8.81 -5.58 11.95
N LEU A 297 -7.64 -5.97 12.46
CA LEU A 297 -6.41 -5.21 12.25
C LEU A 297 -6.01 -5.12 10.78
N GLN A 298 -6.14 -6.23 10.04
CA GLN A 298 -5.85 -6.27 8.61
C GLN A 298 -6.83 -5.36 7.83
N ILE A 299 -8.13 -5.39 8.13
CA ILE A 299 -9.15 -4.57 7.47
C ILE A 299 -8.98 -3.08 7.81
N CYS A 300 -8.61 -2.75 9.06
CA CYS A 300 -8.21 -1.38 9.42
C CYS A 300 -7.03 -0.91 8.54
N GLY A 301 -6.04 -1.77 8.31
CA GLY A 301 -4.93 -1.46 7.40
C GLY A 301 -5.38 -1.27 5.95
N PHE A 302 -6.35 -2.04 5.44
CA PHE A 302 -6.98 -1.78 4.13
C PHE A 302 -7.59 -0.39 4.06
N GLY A 303 -8.37 -0.01 5.09
CA GLY A 303 -8.99 1.31 5.16
C GLY A 303 -7.98 2.45 5.17
N ILE A 304 -6.90 2.31 5.95
CA ILE A 304 -5.82 3.30 6.00
C ILE A 304 -5.10 3.39 4.66
N GLN A 305 -4.79 2.27 4.00
CA GLN A 305 -4.17 2.30 2.67
C GLN A 305 -5.10 2.92 1.63
N ASN A 306 -6.40 2.61 1.67
CA ASN A 306 -7.40 3.18 0.77
C ASN A 306 -7.60 4.69 0.94
N CYS A 307 -7.03 5.31 1.98
CA CYS A 307 -6.94 6.77 2.07
C CYS A 307 -6.10 7.41 0.94
N TRP A 308 -5.40 6.64 0.09
CA TRP A 308 -4.87 7.12 -1.21
C TRP A 308 -5.93 7.85 -2.03
N LEU A 309 -7.20 7.46 -1.85
CA LEU A 309 -8.33 8.04 -2.53
C LEU A 309 -8.58 9.50 -2.12
N LEU A 310 -8.23 9.90 -0.89
CA LEU A 310 -8.49 11.25 -0.38
C LEU A 310 -7.74 12.33 -1.18
N PRO A 311 -6.40 12.28 -1.33
CA PRO A 311 -5.70 13.25 -2.18
C PRO A 311 -6.02 13.07 -3.66
N ALA A 312 -6.23 11.84 -4.15
CA ALA A 312 -6.65 11.62 -5.54
C ALA A 312 -8.01 12.30 -5.84
N TRP A 313 -8.96 12.22 -4.92
CA TRP A 313 -10.26 12.88 -5.04
C TRP A 313 -10.13 14.40 -5.03
N VAL A 314 -9.32 14.97 -4.13
CA VAL A 314 -9.00 16.40 -4.13
C VAL A 314 -8.43 16.82 -5.49
N LEU A 315 -7.48 16.04 -6.05
CA LEU A 315 -6.96 16.28 -7.39
C LEU A 315 -8.08 16.27 -8.45
N PHE A 316 -8.94 15.25 -8.48
CA PHE A 316 -10.05 15.18 -9.45
C PHE A 316 -10.99 16.40 -9.36
N ARG A 317 -11.29 16.85 -8.14
CA ARG A 317 -12.10 18.06 -7.92
C ARG A 317 -11.39 19.32 -8.43
N ARG A 318 -10.07 19.43 -8.23
CA ARG A 318 -9.23 20.51 -8.77
C ARG A 318 -9.15 20.50 -10.30
N LEU A 319 -9.16 19.31 -10.90
CA LEU A 319 -9.30 19.11 -12.35
C LEU A 319 -10.73 19.39 -12.86
N ARG A 320 -11.63 19.83 -11.99
CA ARG A 320 -13.03 20.17 -12.28
C ARG A 320 -13.89 19.00 -12.75
N PHE A 321 -13.46 17.77 -12.45
CA PHE A 321 -14.27 16.60 -12.74
C PHE A 321 -15.61 16.70 -12.00
N GLN A 322 -16.68 16.27 -12.65
CA GLN A 322 -18.00 16.10 -12.03
C GLN A 322 -17.95 14.96 -11.01
N ARG A 323 -18.98 14.87 -10.14
CA ARG A 323 -19.03 13.81 -9.11
C ARG A 323 -18.94 12.41 -9.73
N GLN A 324 -19.66 12.19 -10.83
CA GLN A 324 -19.65 10.94 -11.58
C GLN A 324 -18.27 10.63 -12.19
N GLU A 325 -17.56 11.65 -12.68
CA GLU A 325 -16.21 11.50 -13.22
C GLU A 325 -15.18 11.19 -12.12
N CYS A 326 -15.35 11.77 -10.94
CA CYS A 326 -14.52 11.41 -9.78
C CYS A 326 -14.75 9.95 -9.38
N VAL A 327 -15.99 9.48 -9.34
CA VAL A 327 -16.31 8.06 -9.08
C VAL A 327 -15.68 7.18 -10.16
N LEU A 328 -15.86 7.51 -11.44
CA LEU A 328 -15.27 6.77 -12.56
C LEU A 328 -13.75 6.66 -12.43
N ALA A 329 -13.07 7.79 -12.19
CA ALA A 329 -11.62 7.83 -12.00
C ALA A 329 -11.19 6.98 -10.79
N SER A 330 -11.91 7.07 -9.69
CA SER A 330 -11.63 6.31 -8.46
C SER A 330 -11.73 4.81 -8.69
N LEU A 331 -12.77 4.36 -9.41
CA LEU A 331 -12.98 2.95 -9.74
C LEU A 331 -11.89 2.42 -10.68
N PHE A 332 -11.52 3.17 -11.72
CA PHE A 332 -10.42 2.76 -12.60
C PHE A 332 -9.08 2.70 -11.86
N LEU A 333 -8.80 3.68 -10.99
CA LEU A 333 -7.56 3.71 -10.22
C LEU A 333 -7.50 2.56 -9.20
N ALA A 334 -8.62 2.25 -8.54
CA ALA A 334 -8.74 1.08 -7.66
C ALA A 334 -8.62 -0.24 -8.41
N ALA A 335 -9.06 -0.30 -9.67
CA ALA A 335 -8.94 -1.45 -10.57
C ALA A 335 -7.61 -1.49 -11.34
N THR A 336 -6.54 -0.96 -10.74
CA THR A 336 -5.17 -1.15 -11.22
C THR A 336 -4.47 -2.22 -10.39
N PRO A 337 -3.68 -3.11 -11.00
CA PRO A 337 -2.88 -4.10 -10.26
C PRO A 337 -2.07 -3.47 -9.11
N PHE A 338 -1.44 -2.33 -9.38
CA PHE A 338 -0.60 -1.61 -8.43
C PHE A 338 -1.39 -1.15 -7.19
N ILE A 339 -2.52 -0.47 -7.36
CA ILE A 339 -3.31 0.04 -6.23
C ILE A 339 -3.98 -1.10 -5.47
N PHE A 340 -4.62 -2.03 -6.19
CA PHE A 340 -5.35 -3.13 -5.57
C PHE A 340 -4.43 -4.01 -4.73
N PHE A 341 -3.31 -4.45 -5.30
CA PHE A 341 -2.35 -5.28 -4.58
C PHE A 341 -1.84 -4.55 -3.34
N ASN A 342 -1.33 -3.32 -3.47
CA ASN A 342 -0.70 -2.65 -2.33
C ASN A 342 -1.70 -2.24 -1.23
N SER A 343 -2.98 -2.03 -1.56
CA SER A 343 -4.04 -1.87 -0.56
C SER A 343 -4.30 -3.16 0.22
N VAL A 344 -4.54 -4.29 -0.47
CA VAL A 344 -4.82 -5.60 0.16
C VAL A 344 -3.59 -6.18 0.86
N TYR A 345 -2.41 -5.88 0.33
CA TYR A 345 -1.13 -6.24 0.93
C TYR A 345 -0.77 -5.30 2.08
N ILE A 346 -1.52 -4.23 2.39
CA ILE A 346 -1.19 -3.28 3.48
C ILE A 346 0.25 -2.75 3.39
N TRP A 347 0.81 -2.63 2.19
CA TRP A 347 2.22 -2.23 2.07
C TRP A 347 2.37 -0.76 2.43
N PRO A 348 3.13 -0.37 3.47
CA PRO A 348 3.28 1.04 3.87
C PRO A 348 3.76 1.98 2.74
N LYS A 349 4.32 1.45 1.66
CA LYS A 349 4.74 2.22 0.49
C LYS A 349 3.57 2.93 -0.20
N LEU A 350 2.37 2.37 -0.26
CA LEU A 350 1.23 3.08 -0.89
C LEU A 350 0.80 4.30 -0.07
N LEU A 351 0.89 4.19 1.26
CA LEU A 351 0.72 5.30 2.19
C LEU A 351 1.75 6.43 1.92
N THR A 352 2.98 6.12 1.50
CA THR A 352 3.94 7.17 1.08
C THR A 352 3.49 7.92 -0.17
N GLY A 353 3.04 7.21 -1.20
CA GLY A 353 2.53 7.83 -2.42
C GLY A 353 1.32 8.73 -2.12
N THR A 354 0.49 8.31 -1.16
CA THR A 354 -0.65 9.07 -0.65
C THR A 354 -0.21 10.40 -0.04
N PHE A 355 0.75 10.38 0.89
CA PHE A 355 1.23 11.59 1.54
C PHE A 355 2.08 12.48 0.62
N CYS A 356 2.85 11.90 -0.30
CA CYS A 356 3.53 12.66 -1.35
C CYS A 356 2.52 13.40 -2.26
N LEU A 357 1.42 12.76 -2.64
CA LEU A 357 0.36 13.45 -3.39
C LEU A 357 -0.30 14.55 -2.55
N ALA A 358 -0.53 14.32 -1.26
CA ALA A 358 -1.05 15.34 -0.34
C ALA A 358 -0.08 16.53 -0.21
N GLN A 359 1.22 16.28 -0.05
CA GLN A 359 2.28 17.30 -0.06
C GLN A 359 2.20 18.13 -1.34
N TYR A 360 2.17 17.48 -2.51
CA TYR A 360 2.07 18.15 -3.80
C TYR A 360 0.84 19.06 -3.87
N LEU A 361 -0.33 18.58 -3.44
CA LEU A 361 -1.57 19.36 -3.48
C LEU A 361 -1.56 20.54 -2.50
N TYR A 362 -0.93 20.42 -1.34
CA TYR A 362 -0.81 21.56 -0.42
C TYR A 362 0.22 22.59 -0.92
N LEU A 363 1.32 22.16 -1.53
CA LEU A 363 2.34 23.09 -2.05
C LEU A 363 1.96 23.72 -3.39
N VAL A 364 1.07 23.09 -4.17
CA VAL A 364 0.65 23.60 -5.48
C VAL A 364 -0.86 23.89 -5.48
N PRO A 365 -1.31 24.97 -4.81
CA PRO A 365 -2.71 25.36 -4.80
C PRO A 365 -3.16 25.97 -6.13
N LEU A 366 -4.45 25.86 -6.43
CA LEU A 366 -5.08 26.61 -7.52
C LEU A 366 -5.38 28.05 -7.10
N SER A 367 -5.41 29.01 -8.03
CA SER A 367 -5.67 30.42 -7.71
C SER A 367 -7.04 30.67 -7.04
N ARG A 368 -8.00 29.75 -7.19
CA ARG A 368 -9.33 29.85 -6.56
C ARG A 368 -9.40 29.30 -5.13
N GLU A 369 -8.31 28.75 -4.61
CA GLU A 369 -8.25 28.16 -3.26
C GLU A 369 -7.69 29.18 -2.24
N SER A 370 -8.01 30.46 -2.44
CA SER A 370 -7.42 31.62 -1.75
C SER A 370 -7.79 31.76 -0.27
N ASP A 371 -8.77 30.98 0.22
CA ASP A 371 -9.35 31.24 1.55
C ASP A 371 -8.48 30.73 2.71
N LEU A 372 -7.54 29.80 2.44
CA LEU A 372 -6.66 29.26 3.47
C LEU A 372 -5.37 30.08 3.59
N HIS A 373 -4.95 30.37 4.82
CA HIS A 373 -3.67 31.04 5.08
C HIS A 373 -2.50 30.25 4.44
N PRO A 374 -1.65 30.90 3.63
CA PRO A 374 -0.62 30.22 2.85
C PRO A 374 0.39 29.45 3.71
N ASP A 375 0.71 29.96 4.90
CA ASP A 375 1.63 29.28 5.82
C ASP A 375 1.02 28.02 6.40
N LEU A 376 -0.28 28.03 6.75
CA LEU A 376 -0.95 26.83 7.26
C LEU A 376 -1.00 25.75 6.18
N ARG A 377 -1.28 26.14 4.93
CA ARG A 377 -1.22 25.23 3.78
C ARG A 377 0.18 24.63 3.63
N SER A 378 1.20 25.47 3.71
CA SER A 378 2.60 25.04 3.60
C SER A 378 3.02 24.12 4.74
N ALA A 379 2.60 24.42 5.97
CA ALA A 379 2.80 23.56 7.13
C ALA A 379 2.15 22.19 6.92
N MET A 380 0.91 22.13 6.41
CA MET A 380 0.26 20.87 6.05
C MET A 380 1.02 20.10 4.96
N GLY A 381 1.59 20.80 3.97
CA GLY A 381 2.48 20.22 2.98
C GLY A 381 3.75 19.63 3.60
N GLY A 382 4.36 20.34 4.55
CA GLY A 382 5.51 19.88 5.33
C GLY A 382 5.19 18.67 6.22
N THR A 383 4.06 18.70 6.92
CA THR A 383 3.55 17.57 7.70
C THR A 383 3.36 16.35 6.80
N ALA A 384 2.72 16.51 5.63
CA ALA A 384 2.57 15.42 4.66
C ALA A 384 3.91 14.90 4.14
N ALA A 385 4.90 15.77 3.91
CA ALA A 385 6.25 15.36 3.51
C ALA A 385 6.93 14.46 4.57
N ALA A 386 6.87 14.86 5.85
CA ALA A 386 7.39 14.05 6.95
C ALA A 386 6.64 12.72 7.08
N LEU A 387 5.31 12.74 6.99
CA LEU A 387 4.48 11.52 7.05
C LEU A 387 4.77 10.57 5.88
N ALA A 388 5.08 11.08 4.69
CA ALA A 388 5.51 10.24 3.58
C ALA A 388 6.79 9.46 3.96
N ILE A 389 7.80 10.15 4.50
CA ILE A 389 9.05 9.52 4.93
C ILE A 389 8.82 8.54 6.09
N LEU A 390 7.94 8.90 7.05
CA LEU A 390 7.57 8.03 8.18
C LEU A 390 6.65 6.86 7.81
N ALA A 391 6.07 6.87 6.61
CA ALA A 391 5.39 5.70 6.05
C ALA A 391 6.40 4.76 5.37
N HIS A 392 7.41 5.29 4.67
CA HIS A 392 8.53 4.50 4.15
C HIS A 392 9.70 5.41 3.68
N ALA A 393 10.94 5.13 4.13
CA ALA A 393 12.11 5.98 3.86
C ALA A 393 12.43 6.21 2.37
N ALA A 394 12.09 5.26 1.49
CA ALA A 394 12.27 5.39 0.04
C ALA A 394 11.57 6.61 -0.59
N SER A 395 10.61 7.23 0.11
CA SER A 395 9.92 8.44 -0.39
C SER A 395 10.76 9.72 -0.29
N ALA A 396 11.95 9.69 0.33
CA ALA A 396 12.79 10.88 0.49
C ALA A 396 13.09 11.55 -0.87
N ALA A 397 13.45 10.77 -1.89
CA ALA A 397 13.66 11.28 -3.25
C ALA A 397 12.39 11.92 -3.84
N ALA A 398 11.21 11.36 -3.55
CA ALA A 398 9.94 11.91 -4.00
C ALA A 398 9.56 13.23 -3.32
N VAL A 399 9.79 13.33 -2.02
CA VAL A 399 9.58 14.57 -1.24
C VAL A 399 10.42 15.71 -1.82
N VAL A 400 11.70 15.44 -2.12
CA VAL A 400 12.61 16.41 -2.76
C VAL A 400 12.11 16.77 -4.17
N GLY A 401 11.74 15.79 -4.97
CA GLY A 401 11.19 16.01 -6.32
C GLY A 401 9.93 16.90 -6.31
N ILE A 402 9.07 16.75 -5.31
CA ILE A 402 7.87 17.58 -5.14
C ILE A 402 8.22 19.02 -4.75
N PHE A 403 9.20 19.24 -3.86
CA PHE A 403 9.67 20.59 -3.55
C PHE A 403 10.22 21.30 -4.80
N ILE A 404 11.02 20.59 -5.61
CA ILE A 404 11.55 21.11 -6.88
C ILE A 404 10.40 21.45 -7.85
N ALA A 405 9.42 20.55 -7.98
CA ALA A 405 8.26 20.78 -8.83
C ALA A 405 7.40 21.97 -8.35
N ALA A 406 7.21 22.14 -7.04
CA ALA A 406 6.51 23.29 -6.49
C ALA A 406 7.22 24.61 -6.85
N ILE A 407 8.54 24.67 -6.70
CA ILE A 407 9.35 25.82 -7.10
C ILE A 407 9.20 26.10 -8.61
N TYR A 408 9.20 25.06 -9.45
CA TYR A 408 8.97 25.21 -10.89
C TYR A 408 7.58 25.78 -11.21
N VAL A 409 6.52 25.22 -10.63
CA VAL A 409 5.14 25.67 -10.88
C VAL A 409 4.97 27.12 -10.44
N PHE A 410 5.58 27.51 -9.32
CA PHE A 410 5.64 28.90 -8.89
C PHE A 410 6.31 29.81 -9.91
N LYS A 411 7.46 29.40 -10.49
CA LYS A 411 8.15 30.18 -11.54
C LYS A 411 7.32 30.27 -12.83
N SER A 412 6.62 29.21 -13.23
CA SER A 412 5.82 29.15 -14.47
C SER A 412 4.53 29.99 -14.41
N ALA A 413 4.01 30.30 -13.22
CA ALA A 413 2.84 31.14 -13.03
C ALA A 413 3.00 32.63 -13.45
N ARG A 414 4.12 33.00 -14.07
CA ARG A 414 4.43 34.36 -14.53
C ARG A 414 3.62 34.69 -15.79
N ARG A 415 2.76 35.71 -15.73
CA ARG A 415 2.22 36.34 -16.95
C ARG A 415 3.34 37.15 -17.64
N PRO A 416 3.45 37.13 -18.97
CA PRO A 416 4.39 37.97 -19.70
C PRO A 416 4.07 39.46 -19.47
N LEU A 417 5.12 40.28 -19.37
CA LEU A 417 5.09 41.68 -18.92
C LEU A 417 4.25 42.59 -19.82
N ARG A 418 3.63 43.60 -19.21
CA ARG A 418 3.45 44.91 -19.86
C ARG A 418 4.11 46.09 -19.12
N ASN A 419 4.24 46.10 -17.78
CA ASN A 419 4.67 47.30 -17.03
C ASN A 419 5.79 47.07 -15.99
N ALA A 420 6.68 48.05 -15.80
CA ALA A 420 7.83 48.03 -14.86
C ALA A 420 7.43 47.92 -13.37
N PHE A 421 6.26 48.44 -12.99
CA PHE A 421 5.70 48.30 -11.62
C PHE A 421 5.50 46.83 -11.19
N SER A 422 5.35 45.92 -12.16
CA SER A 422 5.25 44.48 -11.91
C SER A 422 6.58 43.82 -11.51
N ALA A 423 7.71 44.51 -11.62
CA ALA A 423 9.03 43.99 -11.22
C ALA A 423 9.26 44.09 -9.70
N LEU A 424 8.79 45.15 -9.05
CA LEU A 424 8.92 45.31 -7.60
C LEU A 424 7.99 44.36 -6.83
N GLN A 425 6.73 44.22 -7.27
CA GLN A 425 5.82 43.18 -6.77
C GLN A 425 6.34 41.75 -6.97
N ARG A 426 7.22 41.53 -7.97
CA ARG A 426 7.87 40.23 -8.20
C ARG A 426 8.87 39.88 -7.11
N VAL A 427 9.71 40.83 -6.66
CA VAL A 427 10.69 40.58 -5.59
C VAL A 427 9.98 40.25 -4.27
N ILE A 428 8.93 41.00 -3.94
CA ILE A 428 8.13 40.80 -2.72
C ILE A 428 7.39 39.46 -2.76
N SER A 429 6.78 39.10 -3.91
CA SER A 429 6.07 37.81 -4.05
C SER A 429 7.00 36.59 -4.12
N LEU A 430 8.26 36.76 -4.55
CA LEU A 430 9.30 35.74 -4.45
C LEU A 430 9.63 35.42 -2.99
N GLY A 431 9.75 36.45 -2.14
CA GLY A 431 9.95 36.27 -0.70
C GLY A 431 8.84 35.44 -0.04
N SER A 432 7.58 35.73 -0.37
CA SER A 432 6.42 34.99 0.17
C SER A 432 6.43 33.49 -0.20
N ARG A 433 6.89 33.14 -1.40
CA ARG A 433 6.91 31.73 -1.86
C ARG A 433 8.07 30.93 -1.29
N TRP A 434 9.24 31.55 -1.14
CA TRP A 434 10.35 30.92 -0.42
C TRP A 434 10.01 30.71 1.05
N ARG A 435 9.30 31.67 1.67
CA ARG A 435 8.73 31.49 3.02
C ARG A 435 7.82 30.27 3.07
N GLN A 436 6.94 30.05 2.10
CA GLN A 436 6.08 28.86 2.07
C GLN A 436 6.88 27.55 2.02
N VAL A 437 7.87 27.45 1.12
CA VAL A 437 8.75 26.27 1.05
C VAL A 437 9.52 26.08 2.37
N LEU A 438 10.04 27.17 2.95
CA LEU A 438 10.74 27.14 4.23
C LEU A 438 9.84 26.65 5.36
N VAL A 439 8.61 27.16 5.47
CA VAL A 439 7.62 26.70 6.47
C VAL A 439 7.38 25.20 6.31
N ALA A 440 7.19 24.72 5.07
CA ALA A 440 7.01 23.29 4.82
C ALA A 440 8.24 22.45 5.22
N VAL A 441 9.46 22.91 4.91
CA VAL A 441 10.70 22.24 5.31
C VAL A 441 10.87 22.22 6.82
N LEU A 442 10.59 23.33 7.51
CA LEU A 442 10.68 23.43 8.97
C LEU A 442 9.66 22.51 9.65
N THR A 443 8.40 22.53 9.21
CA THR A 443 7.36 21.64 9.75
C THR A 443 7.69 20.17 9.49
N SER A 444 8.19 19.85 8.29
CA SER A 444 8.64 18.49 7.98
C SER A 444 9.77 18.05 8.90
N SER A 445 10.79 18.89 9.08
CA SER A 445 11.96 18.58 9.91
C SER A 445 11.57 18.40 11.38
N PHE A 446 10.69 19.27 11.89
CA PHE A 446 10.16 19.18 13.24
C PHE A 446 9.45 17.86 13.48
N LEU A 447 8.52 17.47 12.59
CA LEU A 447 7.76 16.22 12.76
C LEU A 447 8.61 14.96 12.55
N LEU A 448 9.63 15.01 11.69
CA LEU A 448 10.53 13.89 11.43
C LEU A 448 11.54 13.68 12.57
N SER A 449 11.89 14.76 13.28
CA SER A 449 12.95 14.77 14.28
C SER A 449 12.79 13.72 15.39
N PRO A 450 11.62 13.46 15.99
CA PRO A 450 11.51 12.48 17.08
C PRO A 450 11.87 11.08 16.62
N TRP A 451 11.50 10.71 15.38
CA TRP A 451 11.85 9.42 14.81
C TRP A 451 13.35 9.31 14.53
N VAL A 452 13.96 10.36 13.96
CA VAL A 452 15.42 10.38 13.72
C VAL A 452 16.20 10.28 15.02
N PHE A 453 15.77 11.01 16.07
CA PHE A 453 16.38 10.91 17.39
C PHE A 453 16.20 9.53 18.01
N TRP A 454 14.99 8.96 17.92
CA TRP A 454 14.70 7.63 18.46
C TRP A 454 15.49 6.51 17.76
N THR A 455 15.62 6.56 16.43
CA THR A 455 16.43 5.59 15.67
C THR A 455 17.93 5.73 15.89
N LYS A 456 18.39 6.88 16.41
CA LYS A 456 19.80 7.10 16.78
C LYS A 456 20.10 6.68 18.22
N PHE A 457 19.22 7.03 19.16
CA PHE A 457 19.48 6.92 20.60
C PHE A 457 18.65 5.85 21.31
N GLY A 458 17.42 5.58 20.86
CA GLY A 458 16.52 4.62 21.48
C GLY A 458 16.77 3.20 20.99
N LEU A 459 16.64 2.96 19.68
CA LEU A 459 16.89 1.67 19.06
C LEU A 459 17.74 1.85 17.79
N PRO A 460 19.09 1.85 17.89
CA PRO A 460 19.99 2.10 16.78
C PRO A 460 19.63 1.28 15.53
N SER A 461 19.30 1.96 14.43
CA SER A 461 19.01 1.31 13.15
C SER A 461 20.29 0.80 12.48
N SER A 462 20.20 -0.36 11.81
CA SER A 462 21.27 -0.87 10.94
C SER A 462 21.34 -0.10 9.62
N ASN A 463 20.28 0.67 9.32
CA ASN A 463 20.03 1.35 8.06
C ASN A 463 20.16 0.44 6.83
N ALA A 464 19.75 -0.83 6.99
CA ALA A 464 19.91 -1.83 5.94
C ALA A 464 19.20 -1.46 4.63
N LEU A 465 18.01 -0.84 4.69
CA LEU A 465 17.28 -0.42 3.48
C LEU A 465 17.99 0.70 2.71
N PRO A 466 18.38 1.85 3.32
CA PRO A 466 19.21 2.84 2.66
C PRO A 466 20.55 2.31 2.13
N LYS A 467 21.23 1.42 2.89
CA LYS A 467 22.47 0.79 2.43
C LYS A 467 22.24 -0.07 1.19
N TYR A 468 21.22 -0.93 1.21
CA TYR A 468 20.84 -1.76 0.07
C TYR A 468 20.51 -0.92 -1.15
N PHE A 469 19.72 0.13 -0.95
CA PHE A 469 19.36 1.06 -2.00
C PHE A 469 20.58 1.69 -2.69
N LEU A 470 21.57 2.15 -1.93
CA LEU A 470 22.75 2.86 -2.46
C LEU A 470 23.88 1.94 -2.93
N THR A 471 23.99 0.72 -2.40
CA THR A 471 25.16 -0.16 -2.60
C THR A 471 24.80 -1.54 -3.16
N GLY A 472 23.52 -1.90 -3.22
CA GLY A 472 23.08 -3.27 -3.52
C GLY A 472 23.26 -4.26 -2.36
N SER A 473 23.87 -3.85 -1.25
CA SER A 473 24.08 -4.69 -0.05
C SER A 473 23.32 -4.16 1.16
N PHE A 474 22.67 -5.04 1.92
CA PHE A 474 22.01 -4.67 3.17
C PHE A 474 23.00 -4.23 4.26
N GLY A 475 24.28 -4.59 4.15
CA GLY A 475 25.28 -4.22 5.16
C GLY A 475 25.02 -4.83 6.54
N PHE A 476 24.40 -6.03 6.58
CA PHE A 476 24.18 -6.77 7.84
C PHE A 476 25.49 -7.20 8.51
N GLU A 477 26.57 -7.34 7.75
CA GLU A 477 27.93 -7.63 8.25
C GLU A 477 28.60 -6.41 8.89
N THR A 478 28.20 -5.20 8.49
CA THR A 478 28.71 -3.92 9.03
C THR A 478 27.57 -3.06 9.59
N PRO A 479 26.84 -3.55 10.62
CA PRO A 479 25.63 -2.89 11.10
C PRO A 479 25.89 -1.48 11.64
N ASN A 480 27.10 -1.24 12.18
CA ASN A 480 27.50 0.04 12.77
C ASN A 480 28.03 1.06 11.75
N GLU A 481 28.28 0.65 10.51
CA GLU A 481 28.74 1.56 9.46
C GLU A 481 27.62 2.51 9.06
N SER A 482 27.93 3.81 8.87
CA SER A 482 26.92 4.77 8.44
C SER A 482 26.59 4.61 6.95
N VAL A 483 25.36 4.98 6.57
CA VAL A 483 24.89 4.92 5.17
C VAL A 483 25.82 5.67 4.22
N GLY A 484 26.28 6.86 4.64
CA GLY A 484 27.18 7.69 3.83
C GLY A 484 28.54 7.05 3.60
N HIS A 485 29.15 6.45 4.63
CA HIS A 485 30.43 5.75 4.49
C HIS A 485 30.31 4.52 3.58
N ALA A 486 29.27 3.71 3.78
CA ALA A 486 29.02 2.53 2.95
C ALA A 486 28.81 2.90 1.48
N ALA A 487 28.02 3.95 1.22
CA ALA A 487 27.78 4.47 -0.12
C ALA A 487 29.07 5.02 -0.75
N LEU A 488 29.80 5.88 -0.04
CA LEU A 488 31.03 6.49 -0.53
C LEU A 488 32.07 5.41 -0.89
N ARG A 489 32.28 4.43 0.00
CA ARG A 489 33.17 3.29 -0.26
C ARG A 489 32.75 2.50 -1.50
N PHE A 490 31.46 2.22 -1.67
CA PHE A 490 30.94 1.52 -2.86
C PHE A 490 31.12 2.34 -4.14
N TYR A 491 30.82 3.64 -4.11
CA TYR A 491 30.94 4.49 -5.30
C TYR A 491 32.39 4.74 -5.71
N HIS A 492 33.33 4.73 -4.77
CA HIS A 492 34.76 4.82 -5.09
C HIS A 492 35.31 3.61 -5.85
N THR A 493 34.69 2.43 -5.72
CA THR A 493 35.10 1.23 -6.47
C THR A 493 34.45 1.14 -7.86
N LEU A 494 33.51 2.04 -8.17
CA LEU A 494 32.70 1.97 -9.38
C LEU A 494 33.28 2.86 -10.49
N THR A 495 33.65 2.25 -11.61
CA THR A 495 33.99 2.99 -12.83
C THR A 495 32.73 3.57 -13.50
N LEU A 496 32.86 4.66 -14.26
CA LEU A 496 31.74 5.23 -15.03
C LEU A 496 31.10 4.20 -15.98
N LYS A 497 31.91 3.32 -16.58
CA LYS A 497 31.42 2.24 -17.44
C LYS A 497 30.53 1.26 -16.67
N GLN A 498 30.97 0.79 -15.49
CA GLN A 498 30.17 -0.09 -14.64
C GLN A 498 28.87 0.59 -14.18
N TRP A 499 28.93 1.88 -13.83
CA TRP A 499 27.76 2.66 -13.48
C TRP A 499 26.75 2.71 -14.63
N LEU A 500 27.19 3.09 -15.84
CA LEU A 500 26.33 3.15 -17.04
C LEU A 500 25.73 1.79 -17.39
N ILE A 501 26.50 0.71 -17.29
CA ILE A 501 26.00 -0.66 -17.49
C ILE A 501 24.92 -0.99 -16.46
N ALA A 502 25.16 -0.71 -15.18
CA ALA A 502 24.18 -0.95 -14.12
C ALA A 502 22.88 -0.14 -14.36
N LYS A 503 22.98 1.11 -14.81
CA LYS A 503 21.80 1.92 -15.20
C LYS A 503 21.08 1.36 -16.43
N GLY A 504 21.82 0.87 -17.42
CA GLY A 504 21.26 0.23 -18.61
C GLY A 504 20.49 -1.06 -18.27
N VAL A 505 21.07 -1.91 -17.41
CA VAL A 505 20.39 -3.08 -16.84
C VAL A 505 19.17 -2.63 -16.04
N GLY A 506 19.31 -1.61 -15.20
CA GLY A 506 18.23 -1.06 -14.40
C GLY A 506 17.01 -0.61 -15.22
N LEU A 507 17.22 0.06 -16.36
CA LEU A 507 16.14 0.42 -17.29
C LEU A 507 15.48 -0.81 -17.91
N LYS A 508 16.28 -1.80 -18.34
CA LYS A 508 15.75 -3.07 -18.86
C LYS A 508 14.94 -3.82 -17.80
N THR A 509 15.43 -3.90 -16.58
CA THR A 509 14.70 -4.49 -15.43
C THR A 509 13.40 -3.73 -15.23
N LEU A 510 13.40 -2.41 -15.06
CA LEU A 510 12.18 -1.63 -14.77
C LEU A 510 11.10 -1.75 -15.85
N SER A 511 11.52 -1.86 -17.12
CA SER A 511 10.63 -2.08 -18.27
C SER A 511 10.09 -3.52 -18.38
N GLY A 512 10.63 -4.46 -17.62
CA GLY A 512 10.28 -5.88 -17.68
C GLY A 512 10.94 -6.62 -18.84
N PHE A 513 12.06 -6.12 -19.38
CA PHE A 513 12.84 -6.80 -20.43
C PHE A 513 14.02 -7.62 -19.86
N HIS A 514 14.38 -7.44 -18.58
CA HIS A 514 15.38 -8.23 -17.88
C HIS A 514 14.79 -8.81 -16.60
N HIS A 515 14.96 -10.12 -16.39
CA HIS A 515 14.23 -10.87 -15.36
C HIS A 515 15.10 -11.56 -14.32
N ASP A 516 16.43 -11.58 -14.51
CA ASP A 516 17.35 -12.35 -13.67
C ASP A 516 17.29 -11.85 -12.21
N ASP A 517 17.18 -10.53 -12.03
CA ASP A 517 17.01 -9.88 -10.73
C ASP A 517 15.76 -10.35 -9.95
N VAL A 518 14.67 -10.69 -10.66
CA VAL A 518 13.43 -11.13 -10.01
C VAL A 518 13.57 -12.55 -9.47
N TYR A 519 14.35 -13.42 -10.12
CA TYR A 519 14.63 -14.75 -9.58
C TYR A 519 15.42 -14.68 -8.27
N TYR A 520 16.34 -13.71 -8.15
CA TYR A 520 17.05 -13.42 -6.90
C TYR A 520 16.15 -12.76 -5.84
N ALA A 521 15.36 -11.75 -6.20
CA ALA A 521 14.49 -11.02 -5.28
C ALA A 521 13.30 -11.87 -4.78
N LEU A 522 12.85 -12.85 -5.55
CA LEU A 522 11.77 -13.76 -5.19
C LEU A 522 12.20 -14.84 -4.20
N GLY A 523 13.50 -15.05 -3.98
CA GLY A 523 13.99 -16.05 -3.04
C GLY A 523 13.37 -17.42 -3.31
N ILE A 524 13.98 -18.18 -4.21
CA ILE A 524 13.75 -19.62 -4.32
C ILE A 524 12.34 -20.04 -4.78
N VAL A 525 11.64 -19.25 -5.60
CA VAL A 525 10.42 -19.72 -6.30
C VAL A 525 10.64 -19.70 -7.81
N THR A 526 11.03 -20.85 -8.33
CA THR A 526 11.38 -21.09 -9.74
C THR A 526 10.21 -21.59 -10.58
N TYR A 527 9.12 -22.03 -9.96
CA TYR A 527 7.95 -22.50 -10.69
C TYR A 527 6.93 -21.39 -10.87
N LEU A 528 7.13 -20.56 -11.90
CA LEU A 528 6.04 -19.90 -12.63
C LEU A 528 5.18 -20.97 -13.35
N SER A 529 4.67 -21.96 -12.60
CA SER A 529 4.04 -23.20 -13.10
C SER A 529 2.76 -22.97 -13.91
N SER A 530 2.33 -21.72 -14.06
CA SER A 530 1.39 -21.35 -15.12
C SER A 530 1.74 -19.96 -15.67
N LYS A 531 1.82 -19.85 -17.00
CA LYS A 531 2.09 -18.59 -17.72
C LYS A 531 1.20 -17.42 -17.27
N PHE A 532 -0.02 -17.70 -16.79
CA PHE A 532 -0.95 -16.67 -16.29
C PHE A 532 -0.53 -16.02 -14.96
N GLN A 533 0.17 -16.73 -14.08
CA GLN A 533 0.62 -16.20 -12.79
C GLN A 533 1.82 -15.26 -12.94
N ALA A 534 2.66 -15.51 -13.95
CA ALA A 534 3.74 -14.63 -14.31
C ALA A 534 3.26 -13.20 -14.56
N VAL A 535 2.05 -13.02 -15.13
CA VAL A 535 1.49 -11.68 -15.39
C VAL A 535 1.32 -10.87 -14.09
N ARG A 536 0.82 -11.48 -13.00
CA ARG A 536 0.69 -10.78 -11.72
C ARG A 536 2.06 -10.39 -11.15
N ALA A 537 3.03 -11.29 -11.24
CA ALA A 537 4.40 -11.00 -10.83
C ALA A 537 5.01 -9.86 -11.65
N LEU A 538 4.88 -9.90 -12.98
CA LEU A 538 5.36 -8.85 -13.88
C LEU A 538 4.72 -7.49 -13.54
N GLN A 539 3.40 -7.46 -13.35
CA GLN A 539 2.64 -6.25 -12.98
C GLN A 539 3.04 -5.68 -11.61
N PHE A 540 3.57 -6.52 -10.72
CA PHE A 540 4.03 -6.10 -9.41
C PHE A 540 5.49 -5.64 -9.43
N PHE A 541 6.39 -6.36 -10.10
CA PHE A 541 7.83 -6.09 -10.07
C PHE A 541 8.28 -5.02 -11.04
N TYR A 542 7.51 -4.72 -12.08
CA TYR A 542 7.96 -3.87 -13.18
C TYR A 542 6.98 -2.73 -13.47
N MET A 543 7.53 -1.55 -13.74
CA MET A 543 6.75 -0.33 -13.95
C MET A 543 5.86 -0.44 -15.19
N LEU A 544 6.45 -0.84 -16.32
CA LEU A 544 5.76 -0.86 -17.61
C LEU A 544 4.65 -1.93 -17.67
N PRO A 545 4.90 -3.20 -17.27
CA PRO A 545 3.83 -4.17 -17.08
C PRO A 545 2.75 -3.73 -16.10
N SER A 546 3.08 -3.01 -15.00
CA SER A 546 2.07 -2.51 -14.07
C SER A 546 1.07 -1.55 -14.72
N LEU A 547 1.54 -0.72 -15.67
CA LEU A 547 0.69 0.21 -16.42
C LEU A 547 -0.08 -0.51 -17.53
N GLY A 548 0.55 -1.45 -18.23
CA GLY A 548 -0.09 -2.22 -19.29
C GLY A 548 -0.79 -1.32 -20.31
N LEU A 549 -2.10 -1.51 -20.48
CA LEU A 549 -2.90 -0.73 -21.45
C LEU A 549 -3.18 0.72 -21.00
N LEU A 550 -2.87 1.08 -19.75
CA LEU A 550 -2.95 2.47 -19.26
C LEU A 550 -1.93 3.41 -19.90
N LEU A 551 -0.93 2.87 -20.60
CA LEU A 551 -0.01 3.68 -21.41
C LEU A 551 -0.74 4.46 -22.52
N ILE A 552 -1.80 3.89 -23.10
CA ILE A 552 -2.58 4.53 -24.17
C ILE A 552 -3.26 5.82 -23.67
N PRO A 553 -4.09 5.82 -22.61
CA PRO A 553 -4.66 7.06 -22.09
C PRO A 553 -3.60 8.02 -21.51
N LEU A 554 -2.48 7.52 -21.00
CA LEU A 554 -1.35 8.37 -20.60
C LEU A 554 -0.78 9.13 -21.81
N LEU A 555 -0.52 8.45 -22.93
CA LEU A 555 -0.07 9.07 -24.17
C LEU A 555 -1.10 10.06 -24.73
N ALA A 556 -2.39 9.72 -24.67
CA ALA A 556 -3.46 10.63 -25.07
C ALA A 556 -3.50 11.91 -24.21
N LEU A 557 -3.22 11.80 -22.91
CA LEU A 557 -3.09 12.96 -22.03
C LEU A 557 -1.88 13.82 -22.41
N LEU A 558 -0.73 13.19 -22.68
CA LEU A 558 0.48 13.89 -23.12
C LEU A 558 0.26 14.61 -24.47
N ASP A 559 -0.39 13.96 -25.44
CA ASP A 559 -0.79 14.59 -26.71
C ASP A 559 -1.71 15.80 -26.48
N ALA A 560 -2.70 15.67 -25.60
CA ALA A 560 -3.60 16.78 -25.26
C ALA A 560 -2.88 17.97 -24.59
N LEU A 561 -1.85 17.70 -23.77
CA LEU A 561 -0.99 18.73 -23.19
C LEU A 561 -0.08 19.38 -24.25
N GLY A 562 0.48 18.59 -25.16
CA GLY A 562 1.36 19.04 -26.24
C GLY A 562 0.64 19.91 -27.27
N ARG A 563 -0.60 19.54 -27.63
CA ARG A 563 -1.47 20.33 -28.52
C ARG A 563 -2.19 21.49 -27.82
N GLU A 564 -1.84 21.77 -26.58
CA GLU A 564 -2.44 22.84 -25.76
C GLU A 564 -3.97 22.78 -25.62
N ARG A 565 -4.57 21.59 -25.73
CA ARG A 565 -6.02 21.41 -25.49
C ARG A 565 -6.37 21.62 -24.02
N ILE A 566 -5.42 21.32 -23.13
CA ILE A 566 -5.52 21.59 -21.70
C ILE A 566 -4.75 22.89 -21.40
N LYS A 567 -5.44 23.92 -20.91
CA LYS A 567 -4.88 25.25 -20.67
C LYS A 567 -4.95 25.68 -19.20
N GLY A 568 -4.23 26.75 -18.88
CA GLY A 568 -4.33 27.45 -17.60
C GLY A 568 -3.85 26.63 -16.39
N GLU A 569 -4.59 26.73 -15.29
CA GLU A 569 -4.20 26.11 -14.01
C GLU A 569 -4.23 24.59 -14.05
N ILE A 570 -5.14 24.00 -14.81
CA ILE A 570 -5.26 22.55 -14.98
C ILE A 570 -3.99 22.00 -15.64
N ARG A 571 -3.51 22.65 -16.71
CA ARG A 571 -2.23 22.30 -17.35
C ARG A 571 -1.08 22.36 -16.35
N ARG A 572 -0.98 23.44 -15.58
CA ARG A 572 0.08 23.61 -14.57
C ARG A 572 0.06 22.53 -13.49
N LEU A 573 -1.13 22.13 -13.03
CA LEU A 573 -1.30 21.06 -12.06
C LEU A 573 -0.87 19.70 -12.62
N ILE A 574 -1.30 19.36 -13.85
CA ILE A 574 -0.94 18.09 -14.48
C ILE A 574 0.56 18.04 -14.80
N VAL A 575 1.11 19.10 -15.39
CA VAL A 575 2.54 19.21 -15.72
C VAL A 575 3.38 19.21 -14.45
N GLY A 576 2.97 19.92 -13.39
CA GLY A 576 3.67 19.93 -12.11
C GLY A 576 3.73 18.54 -11.46
N LEU A 577 2.62 17.78 -11.51
CA LEU A 577 2.58 16.39 -11.06
C LEU A 577 3.54 15.50 -11.88
N GLY A 578 3.54 15.67 -13.21
CA GLY A 578 4.46 14.97 -14.11
C GLY A 578 5.93 15.28 -13.83
N ILE A 579 6.27 16.56 -13.63
CA ILE A 579 7.63 17.00 -13.27
C ILE A 579 8.04 16.42 -11.93
N ALA A 580 7.15 16.46 -10.92
CA ALA A 580 7.43 15.87 -9.62
C ALA A 580 7.74 14.38 -9.76
N ALA A 581 6.95 13.62 -10.51
CA ALA A 581 7.19 12.20 -10.76
C ALA A 581 8.52 11.94 -11.50
N ILE A 582 8.81 12.71 -12.57
CA ILE A 582 10.06 12.58 -13.35
C ILE A 582 11.27 12.91 -12.50
N VAL A 583 11.27 14.02 -11.76
CA VAL A 583 12.40 14.40 -10.89
C VAL A 583 12.60 13.36 -9.79
N SER A 584 11.51 12.88 -9.17
CA SER A 584 11.58 11.79 -8.19
C SER A 584 12.22 10.53 -8.76
N PHE A 585 11.82 10.15 -9.98
CA PHE A 585 12.37 9.01 -10.70
C PHE A 585 13.85 9.20 -11.00
N VAL A 586 14.25 10.36 -11.56
CA VAL A 586 15.64 10.65 -11.93
C VAL A 586 16.54 10.67 -10.70
N LEU A 587 16.15 11.36 -9.63
CA LEU A 587 16.92 11.41 -8.39
C LEU A 587 17.17 10.00 -7.84
N GLN A 588 16.12 9.17 -7.78
CA GLN A 588 16.24 7.78 -7.33
C GLN A 588 17.11 6.96 -8.29
N PHE A 589 16.85 7.05 -9.60
CA PHE A 589 17.53 6.26 -10.63
C PHE A 589 19.03 6.51 -10.65
N LEU A 590 19.47 7.77 -10.47
CA LEU A 590 20.88 8.14 -10.47
C LEU A 590 21.66 7.49 -9.32
N VAL A 591 21.07 7.46 -8.11
CA VAL A 591 21.77 7.01 -6.89
C VAL A 591 21.49 5.56 -6.49
N MET A 592 20.48 4.92 -7.06
CA MET A 592 20.14 3.54 -6.72
C MET A 592 21.11 2.56 -7.38
N MET A 593 21.66 1.62 -6.60
CA MET A 593 22.49 0.52 -7.12
C MET A 593 21.86 -0.86 -6.89
N SER A 594 20.82 -0.94 -6.05
CA SER A 594 19.98 -2.14 -5.98
C SER A 594 19.23 -2.40 -7.29
N PRO A 595 18.78 -3.65 -7.54
CA PRO A 595 17.88 -3.96 -8.65
C PRO A 595 16.72 -2.97 -8.82
N HIS A 596 16.51 -2.55 -10.06
CA HIS A 596 15.51 -1.54 -10.44
C HIS A 596 14.12 -2.15 -10.59
N LEU A 597 13.60 -2.68 -9.49
CA LEU A 597 12.24 -3.22 -9.39
C LEU A 597 11.26 -2.11 -8.99
N LEU A 598 10.02 -2.19 -9.45
CA LEU A 598 8.95 -1.26 -9.07
C LEU A 598 8.85 -1.06 -7.55
N LEU A 599 9.04 -2.15 -6.79
CA LEU A 599 8.99 -2.13 -5.34
C LEU A 599 10.15 -1.32 -4.70
N THR A 600 11.29 -1.13 -5.37
CA THR A 600 12.44 -0.36 -4.83
C THR A 600 12.33 1.13 -5.10
N TYR A 601 11.38 1.56 -5.94
CA TYR A 601 11.11 2.96 -6.22
C TYR A 601 10.15 3.60 -5.22
N PRO A 602 10.21 4.94 -5.03
CA PRO A 602 9.19 5.67 -4.30
C PRO A 602 7.83 5.49 -4.99
N TYR A 603 6.85 4.99 -4.26
CA TYR A 603 5.51 4.71 -4.81
C TYR A 603 4.77 5.93 -5.31
N TYR A 604 5.22 7.14 -4.96
CA TYR A 604 4.76 8.36 -5.60
C TYR A 604 4.89 8.32 -7.13
N VAL A 605 5.96 7.74 -7.67
CA VAL A 605 6.20 7.65 -9.12
C VAL A 605 5.13 6.79 -9.80
N PRO A 606 5.00 5.48 -9.49
CA PRO A 606 3.94 4.67 -10.09
C PRO A 606 2.55 5.18 -9.78
N PHE A 607 2.30 5.63 -8.54
CA PHE A 607 0.99 6.19 -8.21
C PHE A 607 0.64 7.38 -9.09
N SER A 608 1.57 8.30 -9.32
CA SER A 608 1.36 9.45 -10.20
C SER A 608 1.14 9.05 -11.67
N LEU A 609 1.87 8.04 -12.17
CA LEU A 609 1.69 7.54 -13.54
C LEU A 609 0.31 6.90 -13.74
N HIS A 610 -0.12 6.05 -12.81
CA HIS A 610 -1.46 5.44 -12.81
C HIS A 610 -2.55 6.52 -12.69
N LEU A 611 -2.35 7.50 -11.82
CA LEU A 611 -3.26 8.64 -11.64
C LEU A 611 -3.38 9.50 -12.92
N LEU A 612 -2.25 9.83 -13.56
CA LEU A 612 -2.22 10.56 -14.83
C LEU A 612 -2.89 9.77 -15.96
N ALA A 613 -2.66 8.47 -16.04
CA ALA A 613 -3.34 7.62 -17.02
C ALA A 613 -4.87 7.65 -16.83
N VAL A 614 -5.35 7.55 -15.59
CA VAL A 614 -6.79 7.64 -15.27
C VAL A 614 -7.36 9.03 -15.56
N VAL A 615 -6.61 10.09 -15.29
CA VAL A 615 -6.97 11.45 -15.73
C VAL A 615 -7.11 11.51 -17.26
N GLY A 616 -6.18 10.87 -17.99
CA GLY A 616 -6.27 10.70 -19.44
C GLY A 616 -7.53 9.96 -19.88
N ILE A 617 -7.93 8.90 -19.18
CA ILE A 617 -9.20 8.19 -19.46
C ILE A 617 -10.37 9.17 -19.36
N VAL A 618 -10.49 9.93 -18.26
CA VAL A 618 -11.63 10.83 -18.06
C VAL A 618 -11.63 11.99 -19.06
N MET A 619 -10.47 12.62 -19.30
CA MET A 619 -10.35 13.78 -20.19
C MET A 619 -10.46 13.41 -21.68
N SER A 620 -10.01 12.21 -22.06
CA SER A 620 -9.97 11.75 -23.46
C SER A 620 -10.99 10.66 -23.76
N ARG A 621 -12.00 10.44 -22.90
CA ARG A 621 -13.05 9.41 -23.08
C ARG A 621 -13.87 9.52 -24.36
N ALA A 622 -13.81 10.65 -25.07
CA ALA A 622 -14.39 10.80 -26.40
C ALA A 622 -13.74 9.84 -27.42
N SER A 623 -12.44 9.56 -27.25
CA SER A 623 -11.70 8.64 -28.10
C SER A 623 -12.16 7.20 -27.86
N ALA A 624 -12.55 6.51 -28.94
CA ALA A 624 -12.88 5.09 -28.88
C ALA A 624 -11.68 4.25 -28.41
N ILE A 625 -10.47 4.57 -28.88
CA ILE A 625 -9.23 3.87 -28.52
C ILE A 625 -8.99 3.94 -27.00
N VAL A 626 -9.17 5.13 -26.40
CA VAL A 626 -9.01 5.32 -24.95
C VAL A 626 -10.05 4.51 -24.16
N ARG A 627 -11.31 4.49 -24.62
CA ARG A 627 -12.37 3.68 -23.97
C ARG A 627 -12.09 2.18 -24.07
N TRP A 628 -11.68 1.70 -25.24
CA TRP A 628 -11.31 0.29 -25.44
C TRP A 628 -10.12 -0.10 -24.58
N ALA A 629 -9.07 0.72 -24.56
CA ALA A 629 -7.90 0.49 -23.71
C ALA A 629 -8.29 0.43 -22.22
N ALA A 630 -9.13 1.36 -21.75
CA ALA A 630 -9.61 1.37 -20.38
C ALA A 630 -10.47 0.13 -20.04
N ALA A 631 -11.39 -0.26 -20.92
CA ALA A 631 -12.24 -1.43 -20.74
C ALA A 631 -11.41 -2.73 -20.73
N LEU A 632 -10.48 -2.90 -21.68
CA LEU A 632 -9.59 -4.05 -21.73
C LEU A 632 -8.65 -4.11 -20.51
N ASN A 633 -8.14 -2.97 -20.04
CA ASN A 633 -7.35 -2.91 -18.81
C ASN A 633 -8.15 -3.37 -17.61
N TYR A 634 -9.40 -2.91 -17.48
CA TYR A 634 -10.30 -3.34 -16.41
C TYR A 634 -10.62 -4.84 -16.50
N SER A 635 -10.92 -5.36 -17.70
CA SER A 635 -11.16 -6.79 -17.93
C SER A 635 -9.93 -7.63 -17.58
N ALA A 636 -8.73 -7.19 -17.95
CA ALA A 636 -7.48 -7.84 -17.58
C ALA A 636 -7.29 -7.83 -16.06
N PHE A 637 -7.55 -6.71 -15.39
CA PHE A 637 -7.53 -6.63 -13.92
C PHE A 637 -8.48 -7.66 -13.29
N VAL A 638 -9.76 -7.67 -13.69
CA VAL A 638 -10.75 -8.63 -13.15
C VAL A 638 -10.30 -10.07 -13.40
N PHE A 639 -9.80 -10.39 -14.60
CA PHE A 639 -9.34 -11.74 -14.90
C PHE A 639 -8.16 -12.17 -14.02
N PHE A 640 -7.06 -11.39 -14.01
CA PHE A 640 -5.83 -11.78 -13.33
C PHE A 640 -5.91 -11.64 -11.81
N TRP A 641 -6.56 -10.60 -11.30
CA TRP A 641 -6.53 -10.26 -9.87
C TRP A 641 -7.76 -10.72 -9.09
N ILE A 642 -8.86 -11.04 -9.77
CA ILE A 642 -10.10 -11.51 -9.13
C ILE A 642 -10.40 -12.96 -9.53
N ALA A 643 -10.65 -13.22 -10.82
CA ALA A 643 -11.14 -14.52 -11.28
C ALA A 643 -10.10 -15.64 -11.09
N LEU A 644 -8.84 -15.37 -11.44
CA LEU A 644 -7.77 -16.35 -11.31
C LEU A 644 -7.53 -16.80 -9.84
N PRO A 645 -7.42 -15.90 -8.84
CA PRO A 645 -7.37 -16.32 -7.44
C PRO A 645 -8.64 -17.07 -6.99
N ILE A 646 -9.84 -16.68 -7.44
CA ILE A 646 -11.08 -17.44 -7.14
C ILE A 646 -10.99 -18.88 -7.64
N ALA A 647 -10.49 -19.08 -8.86
CA ALA A 647 -10.43 -20.40 -9.48
C ALA A 647 -9.40 -21.33 -8.83
N ARG A 648 -8.42 -20.80 -8.10
CA ARG A 648 -7.29 -21.58 -7.55
C ARG A 648 -7.30 -21.72 -6.04
N THR A 649 -7.86 -20.74 -5.34
CA THR A 649 -7.80 -20.72 -3.88
C THR A 649 -9.08 -21.32 -3.30
N PRO A 650 -8.98 -22.32 -2.41
CA PRO A 650 -10.16 -22.88 -1.77
C PRO A 650 -10.96 -21.81 -1.03
N VAL A 651 -12.29 -21.83 -1.15
CA VAL A 651 -13.19 -20.85 -0.51
C VAL A 651 -13.53 -21.31 0.91
N SER A 652 -13.38 -20.41 1.90
CA SER A 652 -13.80 -20.61 3.29
C SER A 652 -15.23 -20.12 3.55
N SER A 653 -15.65 -19.05 2.85
CA SER A 653 -16.98 -18.44 3.01
C SER A 653 -17.56 -18.04 1.65
N ILE A 654 -18.49 -18.86 1.15
CA ILE A 654 -19.19 -18.59 -0.13
C ILE A 654 -20.00 -17.29 -0.03
N LEU A 655 -20.65 -17.02 1.10
CA LEU A 655 -21.44 -15.80 1.29
C LEU A 655 -20.57 -14.54 1.22
N ALA A 656 -19.39 -14.55 1.85
CA ALA A 656 -18.46 -13.42 1.78
C ALA A 656 -17.96 -13.21 0.33
N LEU A 657 -17.66 -14.31 -0.36
CA LEU A 657 -17.24 -14.27 -1.77
C LEU A 657 -18.36 -13.68 -2.64
N LEU A 658 -19.59 -14.17 -2.53
CA LEU A 658 -20.74 -13.66 -3.30
C LEU A 658 -21.01 -12.18 -3.01
N ALA A 659 -20.94 -11.75 -1.74
CA ALA A 659 -21.08 -10.34 -1.38
C ALA A 659 -19.97 -9.48 -2.01
N SER A 660 -18.71 -9.95 -2.01
CA SER A 660 -17.60 -9.26 -2.67
C SER A 660 -17.78 -9.19 -4.19
N LEU A 661 -18.26 -10.26 -4.83
CA LEU A 661 -18.57 -10.30 -6.26
C LEU A 661 -19.74 -9.38 -6.61
N GLY A 662 -20.74 -9.26 -5.74
CA GLY A 662 -21.82 -8.28 -5.88
C GLY A 662 -21.31 -6.84 -5.91
N LEU A 663 -20.34 -6.50 -5.06
CA LEU A 663 -19.69 -5.18 -5.08
C LEU A 663 -18.88 -4.95 -6.36
N ILE A 664 -18.16 -5.96 -6.86
CA ILE A 664 -17.46 -5.89 -8.16
C ILE A 664 -18.45 -5.70 -9.30
N LEU A 665 -19.56 -6.45 -9.31
CA LEU A 665 -20.58 -6.35 -10.35
C LEU A 665 -21.18 -4.94 -10.36
N LEU A 666 -21.54 -4.40 -9.19
CA LEU A 666 -22.03 -3.03 -9.06
C LEU A 666 -21.00 -2.01 -9.57
N ALA A 667 -19.73 -2.14 -9.19
CA ALA A 667 -18.65 -1.29 -9.65
C ALA A 667 -18.48 -1.37 -11.18
N THR A 668 -18.56 -2.59 -11.74
CA THR A 668 -18.50 -2.85 -13.19
C THR A 668 -19.63 -2.14 -13.93
N MET A 669 -20.87 -2.33 -13.47
CA MET A 669 -22.04 -1.68 -14.06
C MET A 669 -21.94 -0.16 -14.00
N LEU A 670 -21.53 0.40 -12.87
CA LEU A 670 -21.31 1.84 -12.72
C LEU A 670 -20.21 2.34 -13.66
N LEU A 671 -19.07 1.64 -13.74
CA LEU A 671 -17.94 2.00 -14.59
C LEU A 671 -18.35 2.03 -16.06
N PHE A 672 -18.99 0.97 -16.58
CA PHE A 672 -19.45 0.92 -17.97
C PHE A 672 -20.52 1.97 -18.27
N ARG A 673 -21.50 2.13 -17.38
CA ARG A 673 -22.54 3.16 -17.53
C ARG A 673 -21.92 4.56 -17.62
N LEU A 674 -20.97 4.87 -16.73
CA LEU A 674 -20.33 6.19 -16.67
C LEU A 674 -19.35 6.40 -17.84
N LEU A 675 -18.67 5.35 -18.31
CA LEU A 675 -17.79 5.40 -19.47
C LEU A 675 -18.57 5.67 -20.76
N LEU A 676 -19.79 5.15 -20.89
CA LEU A 676 -20.64 5.30 -22.08
C LEU A 676 -21.48 6.59 -22.08
N LYS A 677 -21.99 7.03 -20.92
CA LYS A 677 -23.01 8.10 -20.78
C LYS A 677 -22.62 9.47 -21.36
N ASN A 678 -21.36 9.75 -21.67
CA ASN A 678 -20.88 11.08 -22.06
C ASN A 678 -20.14 11.15 -23.39
N ALA A 679 -20.18 10.09 -24.22
CA ALA A 679 -19.59 10.14 -25.57
C ALA A 679 -20.24 11.23 -26.46
N SER A 680 -21.49 11.61 -26.18
CA SER A 680 -22.23 12.64 -26.93
C SER A 680 -21.90 14.09 -26.52
N ARG A 681 -21.48 14.33 -25.27
CA ARG A 681 -21.24 15.69 -24.74
C ARG A 681 -19.81 16.20 -24.95
N ALA A 682 -18.85 15.30 -25.13
CA ALA A 682 -17.43 15.63 -25.27
C ALA A 682 -17.05 16.30 -26.60
N ARG A 683 -17.99 16.45 -27.56
CA ARG A 683 -17.77 17.21 -28.82
C ARG A 683 -17.79 18.74 -28.64
N ARG A 684 -18.00 19.27 -27.43
CA ARG A 684 -18.14 20.73 -27.16
C ARG A 684 -16.96 21.36 -26.38
N ILE A 685 -15.89 20.62 -26.13
CA ILE A 685 -14.60 21.12 -25.57
C ILE A 685 -13.54 20.81 -26.61
#